data_AF-A0A3E1K719-F1
#
_entry.id   AF-A0A3E1K719-F1
#
_cell.length_a   1.000
_cell.length_b   1.000
_cell.length_c   1.000
_cell.angle_alpha   90.00
_cell.angle_beta   90.00
_cell.angle_gamma   90.00
#
_symmetry.space_group_name_H-M   'P 1'
#
loop_
_entity.id
_entity.type
_entity.pdbx_description
1 polymer ?
#
loop_
_entity_poly.entity_id
_entity_poly.type
_entity_poly.pdbx_seq_one_letter_code
_entity_poly.pdbx_strand_id
1 'polypeptide(L)'
;MGSLIAIAVGLFAMTSGGVMVYLNLTAQLELERSDRVASQQADRIGEALSDIQTSLRDASVVDAARSATANGSASNDALRAALRDRGVVSILDARVLPGEIDAFAVNGDNGLDFAATEIVIEAIRNGRAEIRVLQPGTPSESLAFAQTLPGESGVLLLRLTVSVITSLIEPAESLDFMALAQRGNRNHTLLGATGGSTAARIREIPIAGSGLVLQWSRAVVQAPLTNRDAVILGSSGVIVLMIGLLLRRRTRLARYLGAATQGAEPATAPEPERVAKPRRNSPRQARKTMVLDPEPAPAPARAAFDAEDDEPPTVVAPSPDLPEWLRGDVEADLEELARADSELEATQPAAGLPFSEQGSDPDDELLEDFDTYQGVDPSLFRPDGFYGRVDKDLTVSDMVILGQAIGSEAAERGLRRICLGHDGRESGPELLEGLSQGLSVSGVDVIDLGAVPAPVAWFAAMRMQQAGGVMVTGGEREEDINGVEIVFDGRWLGREERRNLLDRIRNQEYATGAGERTRGDELASYGEQLAANHRLQRPLRVVLDCGNAVNGALAPALFESMDVDVIGLNADAETRADQVAAFDSEERAQDLKLCVDNFAADLGLAFDRTGSRLRVVVPEGKAVDPARLSALLAGDLAEQTEEPAVVADAGLAAQLTARAAAEFQVIAADGDAVAVQQAVHDRGAALGLHSDGAVCRASDWHGLPDAFHAAAWLLAVLAADARPPSEALSGSGETGNGTESA
;
A
#
# COMPACT_ATOMS: atom_id res chain seq x y z
N MET A 1 -58.15 -8.56 -8.82
CA MET A 1 -56.89 -8.17 -9.50
C MET A 1 -55.85 -9.29 -9.54
N GLY A 2 -55.56 -9.98 -8.43
CA GLY A 2 -54.39 -10.88 -8.26
C GLY A 2 -53.93 -11.79 -9.42
N SER A 3 -54.83 -12.38 -10.23
CA SER A 3 -54.41 -13.22 -11.37
C SER A 3 -53.79 -12.45 -12.54
N LEU A 4 -53.98 -11.12 -12.63
CA LEU A 4 -53.23 -10.25 -13.56
C LEU A 4 -51.89 -9.83 -12.95
N ILE A 5 -51.85 -9.56 -11.65
CA ILE A 5 -50.62 -9.20 -10.92
C ILE A 5 -49.61 -10.36 -10.99
N ALA A 6 -50.04 -11.60 -10.73
CA ALA A 6 -49.19 -12.78 -10.87
C ALA A 6 -48.67 -12.99 -12.31
N ILE A 7 -49.47 -12.66 -13.34
CA ILE A 7 -49.02 -12.73 -14.73
C ILE A 7 -47.95 -11.66 -15.01
N ALA A 8 -48.12 -10.43 -14.51
CA ALA A 8 -47.16 -9.34 -14.69
C ALA A 8 -45.83 -9.62 -13.95
N VAL A 9 -45.90 -10.03 -12.66
CA VAL A 9 -44.72 -10.39 -11.85
C VAL A 9 -43.97 -11.58 -12.46
N GLY A 10 -44.69 -12.61 -12.92
CA GLY A 10 -44.08 -13.76 -13.58
C GLY A 10 -43.37 -13.39 -14.89
N LEU A 11 -43.97 -12.52 -15.71
CA LEU A 11 -43.35 -12.01 -16.93
C LEU A 11 -42.10 -11.16 -16.63
N PHE A 12 -42.19 -10.25 -15.66
CA PHE A 12 -41.08 -9.38 -15.24
C PHE A 12 -39.87 -10.20 -14.77
N ALA A 13 -40.07 -11.19 -13.87
CA ALA A 13 -39.00 -12.07 -13.41
C ALA A 13 -38.36 -12.89 -14.54
N MET A 14 -39.14 -13.32 -15.54
CA MET A 14 -38.60 -13.97 -16.75
C MET A 14 -37.74 -13.01 -17.58
N THR A 15 -38.20 -11.77 -17.82
CA THR A 15 -37.42 -10.79 -18.60
C THR A 15 -36.14 -10.37 -17.89
N SER A 16 -36.19 -10.11 -16.57
CA SER A 16 -35.01 -9.75 -15.78
C SER A 16 -33.99 -10.88 -15.75
N GLY A 17 -34.40 -12.12 -15.50
CA GLY A 17 -33.51 -13.28 -15.54
C GLY A 17 -32.88 -13.51 -16.92
N GLY A 18 -33.64 -13.30 -18.00
CA GLY A 18 -33.14 -13.41 -19.37
C GLY A 18 -32.09 -12.35 -19.73
N VAL A 19 -32.35 -11.08 -19.39
CA VAL A 19 -31.38 -9.99 -19.57
C VAL A 19 -30.12 -10.22 -18.74
N MET A 20 -30.26 -10.71 -17.50
CA MET A 20 -29.13 -10.96 -16.60
C MET A 20 -28.20 -12.07 -17.11
N VAL A 21 -28.76 -13.16 -17.67
CA VAL A 21 -27.96 -14.22 -18.33
C VAL A 21 -27.27 -13.69 -19.60
N TYR A 22 -27.95 -12.85 -20.39
CA TYR A 22 -27.35 -12.24 -21.57
C TYR A 22 -26.14 -11.36 -21.22
N LEU A 23 -26.30 -10.44 -20.25
CA LEU A 23 -25.23 -9.53 -19.81
C LEU A 23 -24.00 -10.28 -19.28
N ASN A 24 -24.20 -11.36 -18.51
CA ASN A 24 -23.09 -12.16 -18.01
C ASN A 24 -22.38 -12.95 -19.13
N LEU A 25 -23.12 -13.41 -20.15
CA LEU A 25 -22.54 -14.11 -21.30
C LEU A 25 -21.75 -13.16 -22.21
N THR A 26 -22.21 -11.91 -22.40
CA THR A 26 -21.40 -10.88 -23.09
C THR A 26 -20.16 -10.51 -22.30
N ALA A 27 -20.27 -10.36 -20.97
CA ALA A 27 -19.14 -10.10 -20.07
C ALA A 27 -18.06 -11.20 -20.14
N GLN A 28 -18.46 -12.47 -20.18
CA GLN A 28 -17.53 -13.60 -20.37
C GLN A 28 -16.82 -13.56 -21.73
N LEU A 29 -17.56 -13.28 -22.82
CA LEU A 29 -16.99 -13.20 -24.17
C LEU A 29 -16.04 -12.02 -24.37
N GLU A 30 -16.24 -10.90 -23.67
CA GLU A 30 -15.27 -9.80 -23.65
C GLU A 30 -14.01 -10.18 -22.90
N LEU A 31 -14.13 -10.78 -21.71
CA LEU A 31 -12.98 -11.20 -20.93
C LEU A 31 -12.14 -12.27 -21.65
N GLU A 32 -12.76 -13.18 -22.41
CA GLU A 32 -12.03 -14.11 -23.31
C GLU A 32 -11.28 -13.41 -24.45
N ARG A 33 -11.73 -12.23 -24.90
CA ARG A 33 -11.01 -11.44 -25.93
C ARG A 33 -9.82 -10.74 -25.32
N SER A 34 -10.01 -10.09 -24.16
CA SER A 34 -8.96 -9.43 -23.39
C SER A 34 -7.82 -10.39 -23.03
N ASP A 35 -8.14 -11.60 -22.60
CA ASP A 35 -7.20 -12.67 -22.27
C ASP A 35 -6.30 -13.06 -23.47
N ARG A 36 -6.88 -13.11 -24.68
CA ARG A 36 -6.14 -13.36 -25.93
C ARG A 36 -5.28 -12.17 -26.36
N VAL A 37 -5.74 -10.94 -26.17
CA VAL A 37 -4.95 -9.72 -26.50
C VAL A 37 -3.75 -9.59 -25.56
N ALA A 38 -3.95 -9.81 -24.26
CA ALA A 38 -2.86 -9.85 -23.28
C ALA A 38 -1.87 -11.00 -23.60
N SER A 39 -2.37 -12.19 -23.95
CA SER A 39 -1.51 -13.32 -24.38
C SER A 39 -0.65 -12.95 -25.59
N GLN A 40 -1.23 -12.30 -26.60
CA GLN A 40 -0.49 -11.88 -27.80
C GLN A 40 0.59 -10.83 -27.52
N GLN A 41 0.40 -9.93 -26.54
CA GLN A 41 1.47 -9.02 -26.11
C GLN A 41 2.55 -9.75 -25.30
N ALA A 42 2.17 -10.70 -24.44
CA ALA A 42 3.13 -11.53 -23.71
C ALA A 42 4.01 -12.37 -24.66
N ASP A 43 3.40 -12.97 -25.69
CA ASP A 43 4.10 -13.72 -26.75
C ASP A 43 5.10 -12.82 -27.50
N ARG A 44 4.69 -11.62 -27.95
CA ARG A 44 5.56 -10.64 -28.63
C ARG A 44 6.78 -10.22 -27.79
N ILE A 45 6.58 -9.97 -26.49
CA ILE A 45 7.68 -9.61 -25.59
C ILE A 45 8.63 -10.81 -25.42
N GLY A 46 8.11 -12.03 -25.33
CA GLY A 46 8.90 -13.26 -25.32
C GLY A 46 9.70 -13.48 -26.61
N GLU A 47 9.10 -13.22 -27.78
CA GLU A 47 9.79 -13.27 -29.08
C GLU A 47 10.94 -12.25 -29.14
N ALA A 48 10.70 -10.99 -28.75
CA ALA A 48 11.73 -9.96 -28.73
C ALA A 48 12.91 -10.30 -27.79
N LEU A 49 12.64 -10.85 -26.60
CA LEU A 49 13.67 -11.35 -25.68
C LEU A 49 14.44 -12.54 -26.27
N SER A 50 13.75 -13.45 -26.96
CA SER A 50 14.34 -14.60 -27.63
C SER A 50 15.27 -14.20 -28.78
N ASP A 51 14.92 -13.18 -29.57
CA ASP A 51 15.74 -12.67 -30.66
C ASP A 51 17.02 -11.97 -30.17
N ILE A 52 16.95 -11.21 -29.07
CA ILE A 52 18.13 -10.64 -28.42
C ILE A 52 19.03 -11.79 -27.87
N GLN A 53 18.44 -12.75 -27.16
CA GLN A 53 19.16 -13.91 -26.61
C GLN A 53 19.78 -14.80 -27.69
N THR A 54 19.17 -14.86 -28.87
CA THR A 54 19.69 -15.56 -30.07
C THR A 54 20.82 -14.77 -30.72
N SER A 55 20.71 -13.45 -30.78
CA SER A 55 21.76 -12.55 -31.31
C SER A 55 23.07 -12.67 -30.53
N LEU A 56 23.01 -12.88 -29.21
CA LEU A 56 24.18 -13.18 -28.36
C LEU A 56 24.97 -14.45 -28.79
N ARG A 57 24.35 -15.34 -29.57
CA ARG A 57 24.92 -16.64 -30.01
C ARG A 57 25.42 -16.63 -31.45
N ASP A 58 25.23 -15.53 -32.19
CA ASP A 58 25.71 -15.46 -33.56
C ASP A 58 27.25 -15.44 -33.61
N ALA A 59 27.82 -16.09 -34.63
CA ALA A 59 29.26 -16.15 -34.87
C ALA A 59 29.94 -14.76 -34.85
N SER A 60 29.35 -13.71 -35.43
CA SER A 60 29.98 -12.38 -35.43
C SER A 60 30.01 -11.74 -34.04
N VAL A 61 29.03 -12.03 -33.19
CA VAL A 61 29.00 -11.57 -31.79
C VAL A 61 29.96 -12.39 -30.94
N VAL A 62 29.99 -13.72 -31.12
CA VAL A 62 30.90 -14.62 -30.41
C VAL A 62 32.37 -14.35 -30.73
N ASP A 63 32.71 -14.08 -31.99
CA ASP A 63 34.10 -13.77 -32.38
C ASP A 63 34.54 -12.36 -31.98
N ALA A 64 33.61 -11.39 -31.96
CA ALA A 64 33.86 -10.07 -31.35
C ALA A 64 34.06 -10.18 -29.82
N ALA A 65 33.27 -11.01 -29.14
CA ALA A 65 33.39 -11.27 -27.71
C ALA A 65 34.73 -11.95 -27.37
N ARG A 66 35.13 -12.99 -28.10
CA ARG A 66 36.47 -13.63 -27.96
C ARG A 66 37.62 -12.64 -28.19
N SER A 67 37.46 -11.70 -29.12
CA SER A 67 38.45 -10.64 -29.38
C SER A 67 38.57 -9.67 -28.20
N ALA A 68 37.48 -9.45 -27.45
CA ALA A 68 37.46 -8.61 -26.25
C ALA A 68 38.21 -9.23 -25.07
N THR A 69 38.09 -10.55 -24.87
CA THR A 69 38.86 -11.29 -23.85
C THR A 69 40.39 -11.14 -24.02
N ALA A 70 40.86 -10.81 -25.23
CA ALA A 70 42.29 -10.73 -25.54
C ALA A 70 42.92 -9.32 -25.46
N ASN A 71 42.14 -8.24 -25.56
CA ASN A 71 42.68 -6.88 -25.79
C ASN A 71 42.16 -5.76 -24.86
N GLY A 72 41.23 -6.06 -23.94
CA GLY A 72 40.72 -5.07 -22.98
C GLY A 72 39.79 -4.01 -23.60
N SER A 73 39.73 -2.84 -22.97
CA SER A 73 38.62 -1.87 -23.13
C SER A 73 38.31 -1.45 -24.57
N ALA A 74 39.34 -1.29 -25.42
CA ALA A 74 39.18 -0.91 -26.82
C ALA A 74 38.37 -1.92 -27.67
N SER A 75 38.17 -3.14 -27.18
CA SER A 75 37.44 -4.20 -27.89
C SER A 75 35.99 -4.40 -27.42
N ASN A 76 35.55 -3.71 -26.35
CA ASN A 76 34.14 -3.71 -25.97
C ASN A 76 33.27 -2.96 -27.01
N ASP A 77 33.84 -1.99 -27.72
CA ASP A 77 33.13 -1.27 -28.79
C ASP A 77 32.96 -2.10 -30.06
N ALA A 78 33.89 -3.03 -30.35
CA ALA A 78 33.71 -4.02 -31.42
C ALA A 78 32.57 -5.01 -31.09
N LEU A 79 32.47 -5.43 -29.82
CA LEU A 79 31.36 -6.24 -29.32
C LEU A 79 30.02 -5.47 -29.41
N ARG A 80 29.97 -4.20 -28.98
CA ARG A 80 28.78 -3.34 -29.11
C ARG A 80 28.40 -3.10 -30.57
N ALA A 81 29.35 -2.98 -31.49
CA ALA A 81 29.09 -2.89 -32.92
C ALA A 81 28.47 -4.19 -33.47
N ALA A 82 29.06 -5.35 -33.19
CA ALA A 82 28.53 -6.65 -33.62
C ALA A 82 27.12 -6.93 -33.09
N LEU A 83 26.79 -6.45 -31.89
CA LEU A 83 25.44 -6.50 -31.31
C LEU A 83 24.45 -5.57 -32.04
N ARG A 84 24.86 -4.33 -32.36
CA ARG A 84 24.05 -3.36 -33.12
C ARG A 84 23.78 -3.82 -34.55
N ASP A 85 24.74 -4.47 -35.20
CA ASP A 85 24.57 -5.10 -36.52
C ASP A 85 23.53 -6.23 -36.52
N ARG A 86 23.15 -6.74 -35.34
CA ARG A 86 22.05 -7.71 -35.12
C ARG A 86 20.79 -7.07 -34.53
N GLY A 87 20.68 -5.75 -34.59
CA GLY A 87 19.49 -5.01 -34.14
C GLY A 87 19.39 -4.81 -32.63
N VAL A 88 20.41 -5.19 -31.85
CA VAL A 88 20.41 -4.94 -30.40
C VAL A 88 20.64 -3.45 -30.13
N VAL A 89 19.57 -2.76 -29.75
CA VAL A 89 19.54 -1.32 -29.43
C VAL A 89 19.67 -1.06 -27.93
N SER A 90 19.86 0.20 -27.55
CA SER A 90 19.87 0.69 -26.16
C SER A 90 20.79 -0.08 -25.20
N ILE A 91 21.94 -0.51 -25.69
CA ILE A 91 22.99 -1.18 -24.91
C ILE A 91 23.58 -0.19 -23.89
N LEU A 92 23.36 -0.45 -22.60
CA LEU A 92 24.01 0.23 -21.49
C LEU A 92 25.42 -0.31 -21.28
N ASP A 93 25.55 -1.64 -21.23
CA ASP A 93 26.84 -2.30 -21.13
C ASP A 93 26.90 -3.64 -21.86
N ALA A 94 28.08 -4.00 -22.34
CA ALA A 94 28.37 -5.28 -22.96
C ALA A 94 29.85 -5.62 -22.74
N ARG A 95 30.12 -6.71 -22.01
CA ARG A 95 31.49 -7.14 -21.67
C ARG A 95 31.60 -8.65 -21.56
N VAL A 96 32.82 -9.16 -21.69
CA VAL A 96 33.16 -10.55 -21.39
C VAL A 96 33.87 -10.63 -20.04
N LEU A 97 33.45 -11.59 -19.23
CA LEU A 97 33.89 -11.81 -17.85
C LEU A 97 34.54 -13.21 -17.72
N PRO A 98 35.30 -13.47 -16.64
CA PRO A 98 35.84 -14.80 -16.37
C PRO A 98 34.78 -15.91 -16.37
N GLY A 99 35.18 -17.13 -16.74
CA GLY A 99 34.31 -18.32 -16.75
C GLY A 99 34.35 -19.12 -15.45
N GLU A 100 35.18 -18.73 -14.49
CA GLU A 100 35.45 -19.44 -13.24
C GLU A 100 34.85 -18.66 -12.06
N ILE A 101 34.09 -19.34 -11.19
CA ILE A 101 33.39 -18.69 -10.05
C ILE A 101 34.38 -18.05 -9.07
N ASP A 102 35.54 -18.68 -8.86
CA ASP A 102 36.58 -18.21 -7.93
C ASP A 102 37.18 -16.85 -8.35
N ALA A 103 37.10 -16.47 -9.63
CA ALA A 103 37.53 -15.17 -10.14
C ALA A 103 36.61 -13.99 -9.73
N PHE A 104 35.47 -14.29 -9.10
CA PHE A 104 34.55 -13.30 -8.52
C PHE A 104 34.67 -13.22 -6.98
N ALA A 105 35.62 -13.94 -6.38
CA ALA A 105 35.75 -14.02 -4.93
C ALA A 105 36.72 -12.96 -4.35
N VAL A 106 36.21 -12.19 -3.39
CA VAL A 106 36.94 -11.52 -2.29
C VAL A 106 37.91 -10.36 -2.62
N ASN A 107 38.52 -10.23 -3.81
CA ASN A 107 39.46 -9.12 -4.11
C ASN A 107 39.45 -8.59 -5.57
N GLY A 108 38.51 -8.99 -6.42
CA GLY A 108 38.45 -8.55 -7.82
C GLY A 108 37.52 -7.35 -8.04
N ASP A 109 38.08 -6.17 -8.35
CA ASP A 109 37.30 -5.04 -8.88
C ASP A 109 36.90 -5.30 -10.34
N ASN A 110 35.87 -6.13 -10.51
CA ASN A 110 35.31 -6.51 -11.80
C ASN A 110 34.32 -5.46 -12.35
N GLY A 111 34.06 -4.38 -11.61
CA GLY A 111 33.10 -3.33 -11.98
C GLY A 111 31.67 -3.85 -12.20
N LEU A 112 31.20 -4.74 -11.34
CA LEU A 112 29.85 -5.33 -11.32
C LEU A 112 29.19 -5.10 -9.96
N ASP A 113 27.89 -4.82 -9.96
CA ASP A 113 27.05 -4.88 -8.76
C ASP A 113 26.72 -6.34 -8.38
N PHE A 114 26.10 -6.54 -7.21
CA PHE A 114 25.76 -7.86 -6.69
C PHE A 114 24.78 -8.64 -7.59
N ALA A 115 23.78 -7.96 -8.18
CA ALA A 115 22.79 -8.60 -9.03
C ALA A 115 23.38 -8.98 -10.40
N ALA A 116 24.26 -8.13 -10.96
CA ALA A 116 25.07 -8.44 -12.12
C ALA A 116 26.08 -9.57 -11.87
N THR A 117 26.52 -9.75 -10.62
CA THR A 117 27.37 -10.88 -10.21
C THR A 117 26.55 -12.16 -10.07
N GLU A 118 25.34 -12.11 -9.50
CA GLU A 118 24.44 -13.26 -9.38
C GLU A 118 24.08 -13.84 -10.76
N ILE A 119 23.62 -13.01 -11.69
CA ILE A 119 23.23 -13.45 -13.04
C ILE A 119 24.42 -14.03 -13.83
N VAL A 120 25.65 -13.54 -13.59
CA VAL A 120 26.87 -14.11 -14.17
C VAL A 120 27.22 -15.47 -13.56
N ILE A 121 27.12 -15.61 -12.23
CA ILE A 121 27.32 -16.90 -11.55
C ILE A 121 26.27 -17.93 -11.98
N GLU A 122 25.02 -17.51 -12.17
CA GLU A 122 23.96 -18.35 -12.74
C GLU A 122 24.34 -18.82 -14.15
N ALA A 123 24.81 -17.91 -15.02
CA ALA A 123 25.26 -18.25 -16.36
C ALA A 123 26.47 -19.21 -16.36
N ILE A 124 27.43 -19.09 -15.43
CA ILE A 124 28.54 -20.07 -15.29
C ILE A 124 27.99 -21.46 -14.95
N ARG A 125 27.03 -21.55 -14.02
CA ARG A 125 26.46 -22.82 -13.55
C ARG A 125 25.57 -23.51 -14.60
N ASN A 126 24.78 -22.72 -15.33
CA ASN A 126 23.69 -23.21 -16.18
C ASN A 126 23.98 -23.04 -17.70
N GLY A 127 25.11 -22.44 -18.08
CA GLY A 127 25.46 -22.05 -19.46
C GLY A 127 24.73 -20.80 -19.97
N ARG A 128 23.62 -20.43 -19.33
CA ARG A 128 22.87 -19.17 -19.48
C ARG A 128 22.13 -18.88 -18.18
N ALA A 129 21.84 -17.61 -17.92
CA ALA A 129 20.95 -17.20 -16.85
C ALA A 129 19.50 -17.04 -17.32
N GLU A 130 18.56 -16.93 -16.37
CA GLU A 130 17.22 -16.39 -16.64
C GLU A 130 17.28 -14.88 -16.91
N ILE A 131 16.55 -14.43 -17.95
CA ILE A 131 16.48 -13.03 -18.32
C ILE A 131 15.68 -12.27 -17.26
N ARG A 132 16.26 -11.21 -16.70
CA ARG A 132 15.67 -10.40 -15.63
C ARG A 132 16.15 -8.95 -15.67
N VAL A 133 15.37 -8.04 -15.12
CA VAL A 133 15.82 -6.68 -14.81
C VAL A 133 16.62 -6.70 -13.50
N LEU A 134 17.83 -6.19 -13.54
CA LEU A 134 18.66 -5.94 -12.36
C LEU A 134 18.28 -4.59 -11.77
N GLN A 135 18.22 -4.51 -10.43
CA GLN A 135 17.90 -3.29 -9.68
C GLN A 135 16.63 -2.55 -10.18
N PRO A 136 15.49 -3.25 -10.41
CA PRO A 136 14.28 -2.65 -10.98
C PRO A 136 13.72 -1.55 -10.08
N GLY A 137 13.20 -0.46 -10.67
CA GLY A 137 12.72 0.69 -9.91
C GLY A 137 13.84 1.58 -9.32
N THR A 138 15.10 1.38 -9.73
CA THR A 138 16.22 2.27 -9.37
C THR A 138 16.76 2.99 -10.61
N PRO A 139 17.48 4.12 -10.48
CA PRO A 139 18.15 4.76 -11.62
C PRO A 139 19.21 3.90 -12.34
N SER A 140 19.60 2.75 -11.78
CA SER A 140 20.53 1.77 -12.37
C SER A 140 19.81 0.56 -13.01
N GLU A 141 18.48 0.60 -13.12
CA GLU A 141 17.70 -0.51 -13.65
C GLU A 141 18.10 -0.88 -15.07
N SER A 142 18.17 -2.18 -15.34
CA SER A 142 18.61 -2.67 -16.65
C SER A 142 18.19 -4.09 -16.91
N LEU A 143 17.69 -4.35 -18.12
CA LEU A 143 17.38 -5.69 -18.60
C LEU A 143 18.69 -6.43 -18.90
N ALA A 144 18.96 -7.52 -18.19
CA ALA A 144 20.22 -8.25 -18.26
C ALA A 144 20.08 -9.63 -18.90
N PHE A 145 21.11 -9.99 -19.67
CA PHE A 145 21.29 -11.29 -20.30
C PHE A 145 22.72 -11.77 -20.02
N ALA A 146 22.88 -13.02 -19.58
CA ALA A 146 24.20 -13.62 -19.36
C ALA A 146 24.28 -15.04 -19.93
N GLN A 147 25.35 -15.37 -20.66
CA GLN A 147 25.61 -16.73 -21.14
C GLN A 147 27.11 -17.04 -21.34
N THR A 148 27.49 -18.31 -21.19
CA THR A 148 28.86 -18.77 -21.47
C THR A 148 29.18 -18.72 -22.96
N LEU A 149 30.38 -18.27 -23.32
CA LEU A 149 30.85 -18.30 -24.71
C LEU A 149 31.27 -19.71 -25.13
N PRO A 150 31.01 -20.13 -26.40
CA PRO A 150 31.38 -21.46 -26.87
C PRO A 150 32.91 -21.71 -26.85
N GLY A 151 33.34 -22.70 -26.07
CA GLY A 151 34.72 -23.18 -26.03
C GLY A 151 35.57 -22.64 -24.87
N GLU A 152 35.06 -22.69 -23.64
CA GLU A 152 35.82 -22.40 -22.39
C GLU A 152 36.56 -21.05 -22.43
N SER A 153 35.82 -19.96 -22.67
CA SER A 153 36.40 -18.60 -22.77
C SER A 153 35.44 -17.51 -22.28
N GLY A 154 34.96 -17.64 -21.04
CA GLY A 154 34.26 -16.58 -20.32
C GLY A 154 32.73 -16.51 -20.50
N VAL A 155 32.12 -15.56 -19.79
CA VAL A 155 30.69 -15.24 -19.83
C VAL A 155 30.49 -13.90 -20.51
N LEU A 156 29.60 -13.84 -21.50
CA LEU A 156 29.12 -12.61 -22.10
C LEU A 156 27.96 -12.06 -21.27
N LEU A 157 28.14 -10.87 -20.69
CA LEU A 157 27.09 -10.09 -20.02
C LEU A 157 26.65 -8.93 -20.94
N LEU A 158 25.35 -8.77 -21.09
CA LEU A 158 24.70 -7.66 -21.78
C LEU A 158 23.67 -7.00 -20.83
N ARG A 159 23.76 -5.68 -20.65
CA ARG A 159 22.75 -4.85 -19.97
C ARG A 159 22.13 -3.88 -20.99
N LEU A 160 20.82 -3.90 -21.13
CA LEU A 160 20.01 -2.98 -21.95
C LEU A 160 19.15 -2.07 -21.07
N THR A 161 18.67 -0.96 -21.60
CA THR A 161 17.60 -0.19 -20.93
C THR A 161 16.31 -1.02 -20.86
N VAL A 162 15.56 -0.89 -19.75
CA VAL A 162 14.26 -1.54 -19.59
C VAL A 162 13.25 -1.07 -20.64
N SER A 163 13.44 0.13 -21.19
CA SER A 163 12.65 0.67 -22.31
C SER A 163 12.67 -0.19 -23.59
N VAL A 164 13.62 -1.11 -23.77
CA VAL A 164 13.61 -2.06 -24.91
C VAL A 164 12.40 -3.01 -24.87
N ILE A 165 11.88 -3.31 -23.68
CA ILE A 165 10.71 -4.19 -23.50
C ILE A 165 9.45 -3.43 -23.10
N THR A 166 9.56 -2.33 -22.35
CA THR A 166 8.36 -1.56 -21.96
C THR A 166 7.81 -0.72 -23.11
N SER A 167 8.60 -0.38 -24.14
CA SER A 167 8.08 0.22 -25.39
C SER A 167 7.28 -0.75 -26.27
N LEU A 168 7.23 -2.04 -25.92
CA LEU A 168 6.40 -3.05 -26.61
C LEU A 168 4.98 -3.13 -26.02
N ILE A 169 4.70 -2.44 -24.91
CA ILE A 169 3.40 -2.40 -24.25
C ILE A 169 2.49 -1.40 -24.98
N GLU A 170 1.79 -1.86 -26.03
CA GLU A 170 0.82 -1.02 -26.73
C GLU A 170 -0.51 -0.95 -25.95
N PRO A 171 -1.09 0.24 -25.71
CA PRO A 171 -2.41 0.37 -25.10
C PRO A 171 -3.49 -0.23 -26.01
N ALA A 172 -4.37 -1.05 -25.44
CA ALA A 172 -5.41 -1.77 -26.18
C ALA A 172 -6.80 -1.46 -25.64
N GLU A 173 -7.74 -1.04 -26.51
CA GLU A 173 -9.14 -0.70 -26.16
C GLU A 173 -9.92 -1.84 -25.44
N SER A 174 -9.40 -3.06 -25.47
CA SER A 174 -9.95 -4.24 -24.80
C SER A 174 -9.45 -4.44 -23.36
N LEU A 175 -8.61 -3.53 -22.83
CA LEU A 175 -7.95 -3.63 -21.54
C LEU A 175 -7.91 -2.26 -20.85
N ASP A 176 -8.33 -2.21 -19.59
CA ASP A 176 -8.35 -0.95 -18.82
C ASP A 176 -7.00 -0.67 -18.13
N PHE A 177 -6.22 -1.74 -17.89
CA PHE A 177 -4.84 -1.71 -17.40
C PHE A 177 -4.04 -2.87 -17.97
N MET A 178 -2.80 -2.61 -18.38
CA MET A 178 -1.78 -3.59 -18.73
C MET A 178 -0.41 -3.09 -18.28
N ALA A 179 0.36 -3.93 -17.58
CA ALA A 179 1.71 -3.62 -17.15
C ALA A 179 2.67 -4.80 -17.32
N LEU A 180 3.93 -4.51 -17.58
CA LEU A 180 5.01 -5.48 -17.50
C LEU A 180 5.66 -5.36 -16.12
N ALA A 181 5.85 -6.48 -15.44
CA ALA A 181 6.43 -6.54 -14.12
C ALA A 181 7.44 -7.69 -13.99
N GLN A 182 8.37 -7.58 -13.05
CA GLN A 182 9.24 -8.68 -12.64
C GLN A 182 8.65 -9.38 -11.42
N ARG A 183 8.66 -10.72 -11.39
CA ARG A 183 8.24 -11.49 -10.22
C ARG A 183 9.38 -11.60 -9.22
N GLY A 184 9.23 -10.94 -8.07
CA GLY A 184 10.09 -11.11 -6.89
C GLY A 184 9.64 -12.29 -6.02
N ASN A 185 10.19 -12.39 -4.81
CA ASN A 185 9.87 -13.47 -3.86
C ASN A 185 8.46 -13.37 -3.28
N ARG A 186 7.95 -12.16 -3.00
CA ARG A 186 6.57 -11.93 -2.55
C ARG A 186 5.79 -10.93 -3.41
N ASN A 187 6.42 -9.87 -3.92
CA ASN A 187 5.77 -8.83 -4.75
C ASN A 187 6.25 -8.83 -6.21
N HIS A 188 5.50 -8.13 -7.07
CA HIS A 188 5.87 -7.86 -8.45
C HIS A 188 6.33 -6.42 -8.64
N THR A 189 7.56 -6.21 -9.10
CA THR A 189 8.08 -4.86 -9.39
C THR A 189 7.60 -4.43 -10.77
N LEU A 190 6.76 -3.40 -10.83
CA LEU A 190 6.29 -2.81 -12.08
C LEU A 190 7.47 -2.18 -12.85
N LEU A 191 7.57 -2.47 -14.14
CA LEU A 191 8.60 -1.95 -15.06
C LEU A 191 8.02 -0.90 -16.02
N GLY A 192 6.73 -1.00 -16.33
CA GLY A 192 6.02 -0.04 -17.16
C GLY A 192 4.55 -0.44 -17.31
N ALA A 193 3.66 0.54 -17.37
CA ALA A 193 2.21 0.33 -17.39
C ALA A 193 1.50 1.22 -18.43
N THR A 194 0.32 0.77 -18.86
CA THR A 194 -0.61 1.50 -19.72
C THR A 194 -2.04 1.31 -19.20
N GLY A 195 -2.85 2.37 -19.27
CA GLY A 195 -4.19 2.39 -18.67
C GLY A 195 -4.17 2.62 -17.15
N GLY A 196 -5.35 2.63 -16.53
CA GLY A 196 -5.54 2.92 -15.10
C GLY A 196 -6.03 1.71 -14.32
N SER A 197 -5.34 1.37 -13.22
CA SER A 197 -5.65 0.19 -12.39
C SER A 197 -6.90 0.35 -11.51
N THR A 198 -8.06 0.56 -12.14
CA THR A 198 -9.37 0.76 -11.47
C THR A 198 -10.15 -0.54 -11.25
N ALA A 199 -9.70 -1.68 -11.80
CA ALA A 199 -10.42 -2.95 -11.71
C ALA A 199 -9.88 -3.83 -10.56
N ALA A 200 -10.78 -4.26 -9.67
CA ALA A 200 -10.48 -5.02 -8.44
C ALA A 200 -9.93 -6.46 -8.64
N ARG A 201 -9.40 -6.81 -9.82
CA ARG A 201 -8.73 -8.11 -10.06
C ARG A 201 -7.77 -8.07 -11.25
N ILE A 202 -6.49 -7.99 -10.95
CA ILE A 202 -5.39 -8.19 -11.90
C ILE A 202 -5.27 -9.69 -12.26
N ARG A 203 -4.77 -9.97 -13.47
CA ARG A 203 -4.45 -11.28 -14.04
C ARG A 203 -3.03 -11.26 -14.57
N GLU A 204 -2.35 -12.42 -14.59
CA GLU A 204 -0.94 -12.51 -14.96
C GLU A 204 -0.70 -13.53 -16.07
N ILE A 205 0.24 -13.22 -16.97
CA ILE A 205 0.74 -14.11 -18.02
C ILE A 205 2.27 -14.10 -17.97
N PRO A 206 2.96 -15.23 -17.70
CA PRO A 206 4.43 -15.24 -17.61
C PRO A 206 5.08 -15.11 -18.99
N ILE A 207 6.15 -14.31 -19.08
CA ILE A 207 6.91 -14.09 -20.31
C ILE A 207 7.94 -15.21 -20.49
N ALA A 208 7.81 -15.97 -21.58
CA ALA A 208 8.61 -17.18 -21.80
C ALA A 208 10.13 -16.92 -21.82
N GLY A 209 10.86 -17.60 -20.91
CA GLY A 209 12.32 -17.52 -20.83
C GLY A 209 12.88 -16.39 -19.96
N SER A 210 12.04 -15.74 -19.16
CA SER A 210 12.41 -14.61 -18.28
C SER A 210 11.63 -14.66 -16.96
N GLY A 211 12.16 -13.97 -15.93
CA GLY A 211 11.47 -13.74 -14.66
C GLY A 211 10.33 -12.70 -14.71
N LEU A 212 9.86 -12.35 -15.92
CA LEU A 212 8.87 -11.30 -16.15
C LEU A 212 7.46 -11.85 -16.31
N VAL A 213 6.47 -11.03 -15.99
CA VAL A 213 5.04 -11.29 -16.19
C VAL A 213 4.36 -10.08 -16.82
N LEU A 214 3.40 -10.31 -17.71
CA LEU A 214 2.44 -9.31 -18.13
C LEU A 214 1.23 -9.37 -17.20
N GLN A 215 1.03 -8.32 -16.43
CA GLN A 215 -0.17 -8.07 -15.63
C GLN A 215 -1.22 -7.34 -16.47
N TRP A 216 -2.50 -7.69 -16.32
CA TRP A 216 -3.60 -6.99 -17.00
C TRP A 216 -4.91 -7.04 -16.22
N SER A 217 -5.83 -6.13 -16.51
CA SER A 217 -7.20 -6.18 -15.98
C SER A 217 -8.23 -5.59 -16.96
N ARG A 218 -9.52 -5.88 -16.70
CA ARG A 218 -10.66 -5.25 -17.38
C ARG A 218 -11.80 -5.00 -16.37
N ALA A 219 -12.37 -3.81 -16.38
CA ALA A 219 -13.52 -3.41 -15.60
C ALA A 219 -14.80 -4.04 -16.17
N VAL A 220 -15.07 -5.28 -15.78
CA VAL A 220 -16.29 -6.01 -16.19
C VAL A 220 -17.43 -5.67 -15.22
N VAL A 221 -18.52 -5.09 -15.74
CA VAL A 221 -19.75 -4.84 -14.98
C VAL A 221 -20.38 -6.18 -14.58
N GLN A 222 -20.10 -6.64 -13.36
CA GLN A 222 -20.68 -7.88 -12.84
C GLN A 222 -22.15 -7.68 -12.52
N ALA A 223 -23.00 -8.56 -13.07
CA ALA A 223 -24.39 -8.62 -12.66
C ALA A 223 -24.48 -9.07 -11.18
N PRO A 224 -25.27 -8.43 -10.31
CA PRO A 224 -25.20 -8.61 -8.84
C PRO A 224 -25.72 -9.96 -8.31
N LEU A 225 -25.99 -10.94 -9.17
CA LEU A 225 -26.45 -12.28 -8.83
C LEU A 225 -25.80 -13.29 -9.80
N THR A 226 -25.59 -14.53 -9.37
CA THR A 226 -24.90 -15.52 -10.22
C THR A 226 -25.81 -16.05 -11.35
N ASN A 227 -25.21 -16.72 -12.35
CA ASN A 227 -25.98 -17.44 -13.38
C ASN A 227 -27.00 -18.44 -12.79
N ARG A 228 -26.71 -19.02 -11.61
CA ARG A 228 -27.65 -19.91 -10.91
C ARG A 228 -28.88 -19.16 -10.45
N ASP A 229 -28.68 -17.97 -9.90
CA ASP A 229 -29.74 -17.14 -9.31
C ASP A 229 -30.59 -16.48 -10.39
N ALA A 230 -29.99 -16.03 -11.49
CA ALA A 230 -30.70 -15.55 -12.68
C ALA A 230 -31.61 -16.65 -13.29
N VAL A 231 -31.15 -17.90 -13.32
CA VAL A 231 -31.95 -19.06 -13.74
C VAL A 231 -33.04 -19.41 -12.72
N ILE A 232 -32.78 -19.30 -11.42
CA ILE A 232 -33.79 -19.48 -10.35
C ILE A 232 -34.88 -18.39 -10.45
N LEU A 233 -34.51 -17.12 -10.68
CA LEU A 233 -35.43 -16.00 -10.84
C LEU A 233 -36.30 -16.20 -12.09
N GLY A 234 -35.68 -16.51 -13.24
CA GLY A 234 -36.40 -16.74 -14.50
C GLY A 234 -37.36 -17.94 -14.42
N SER A 235 -36.93 -19.07 -13.85
CA SER A 235 -37.77 -20.26 -13.67
C SER A 235 -38.88 -20.05 -12.64
N SER A 236 -38.63 -19.30 -11.56
CA SER A 236 -39.67 -18.85 -10.62
C SER A 236 -40.71 -17.96 -11.32
N GLY A 237 -40.26 -17.07 -12.22
CA GLY A 237 -41.14 -16.27 -13.09
C GLY A 237 -42.10 -17.11 -13.91
N VAL A 238 -41.61 -18.19 -14.55
CA VAL A 238 -42.46 -19.16 -15.28
C VAL A 238 -43.52 -19.79 -14.38
N ILE A 239 -43.15 -20.18 -13.14
CA ILE A 239 -44.07 -20.80 -12.18
C ILE A 239 -45.16 -19.81 -11.74
N VAL A 240 -44.79 -18.56 -11.38
CA VAL A 240 -45.74 -17.52 -10.97
C VAL A 240 -46.67 -17.12 -12.14
N LEU A 241 -46.13 -17.03 -13.36
CA LEU A 241 -46.90 -16.83 -14.59
C LEU A 241 -47.93 -17.95 -14.82
N MET A 242 -47.52 -19.21 -14.66
CA MET A 242 -48.42 -20.37 -14.77
C MET A 242 -49.52 -20.34 -13.69
N ILE A 243 -49.19 -20.01 -12.44
CA ILE A 243 -50.18 -19.88 -11.35
C ILE A 243 -51.18 -18.77 -11.70
N GLY A 244 -50.72 -17.61 -12.16
CA GLY A 244 -51.58 -16.51 -12.62
C GLY A 244 -52.52 -16.91 -13.75
N LEU A 245 -52.00 -17.63 -14.76
CA LEU A 245 -52.80 -18.18 -15.87
C LEU A 245 -53.82 -19.23 -15.42
N LEU A 246 -53.46 -20.12 -14.50
CA LEU A 246 -54.37 -21.13 -13.94
C LEU A 246 -55.49 -20.48 -13.10
N LEU A 247 -55.16 -19.49 -12.27
CA LEU A 247 -56.15 -18.68 -11.54
C LEU A 247 -57.07 -17.91 -12.49
N ARG A 248 -56.54 -17.34 -13.58
CA ARG A 248 -57.32 -16.67 -14.64
C ARG A 248 -58.21 -17.66 -15.40
N ARG A 249 -57.77 -18.91 -15.62
CA ARG A 249 -58.59 -19.99 -16.20
C ARG A 249 -59.71 -20.43 -15.25
N ARG A 250 -59.41 -20.68 -13.97
CA ARG A 250 -60.38 -21.07 -12.93
C ARG A 250 -61.45 -20.00 -12.74
N THR A 251 -61.07 -18.72 -12.65
CA THR A 251 -62.02 -17.60 -12.49
C THR A 251 -62.85 -17.33 -13.75
N ARG A 252 -62.36 -17.63 -14.95
CA ARG A 252 -63.20 -17.65 -16.17
C ARG A 252 -64.19 -18.82 -16.14
N LEU A 253 -63.74 -20.04 -15.84
CA LEU A 253 -64.59 -21.23 -15.76
C LEU A 253 -65.72 -21.08 -14.72
N ALA A 254 -65.44 -20.48 -13.56
CA ALA A 254 -66.46 -20.21 -12.55
C ALA A 254 -67.59 -19.30 -13.06
N ARG A 255 -67.27 -18.29 -13.88
CA ARG A 255 -68.30 -17.42 -14.50
C ARG A 255 -69.09 -18.16 -15.58
N TYR A 256 -68.43 -18.96 -16.42
CA TYR A 256 -69.11 -19.77 -17.43
C TYR A 256 -70.06 -20.81 -16.80
N LEU A 257 -69.65 -21.47 -15.71
CA LEU A 257 -70.50 -22.42 -14.99
C LEU A 257 -71.65 -21.73 -14.25
N GLY A 258 -71.41 -20.58 -13.60
CA GLY A 258 -72.47 -19.79 -12.96
C GLY A 258 -73.52 -19.27 -13.95
N ALA A 259 -73.11 -18.94 -15.18
CA ALA A 259 -74.04 -18.62 -16.27
C ALA A 259 -74.80 -19.86 -16.78
N ALA A 260 -74.12 -21.01 -16.91
CA ALA A 260 -74.74 -22.26 -17.37
C ALA A 260 -75.80 -22.81 -16.39
N THR A 261 -75.65 -22.57 -15.07
CA THR A 261 -76.62 -23.01 -14.06
C THR A 261 -77.96 -22.27 -14.08
N GLN A 262 -78.16 -21.27 -14.95
CA GLN A 262 -79.44 -20.56 -15.08
C GLN A 262 -80.31 -21.03 -16.27
N GLY A 263 -79.95 -22.10 -16.99
CA GLY A 263 -80.76 -22.55 -18.14
C GLY A 263 -80.49 -23.96 -18.65
N ALA A 264 -80.97 -25.00 -17.95
CA ALA A 264 -81.20 -26.34 -18.51
C ALA A 264 -82.20 -27.15 -17.66
N GLU A 265 -83.34 -27.54 -18.26
CA GLU A 265 -84.28 -28.52 -17.69
C GLU A 265 -83.90 -29.97 -18.09
N PRO A 266 -84.37 -31.02 -17.37
CA PRO A 266 -83.73 -32.32 -17.39
C PRO A 266 -84.19 -33.32 -18.48
N ALA A 267 -83.22 -33.74 -19.29
CA ALA A 267 -82.87 -35.14 -19.65
C ALA A 267 -83.88 -36.12 -20.30
N THR A 268 -83.39 -36.83 -21.33
CA THR A 268 -83.68 -38.27 -21.57
C THR A 268 -82.59 -38.90 -22.46
N ALA A 269 -82.36 -40.23 -22.37
CA ALA A 269 -81.34 -41.02 -23.09
C ALA A 269 -81.95 -42.37 -23.57
N PRO A 270 -81.32 -43.30 -24.35
CA PRO A 270 -80.03 -43.98 -24.02
C PRO A 270 -79.11 -44.51 -25.20
N GLU A 271 -77.89 -44.97 -24.82
CA GLU A 271 -77.03 -46.15 -25.21
C GLU A 271 -77.19 -47.01 -26.54
N PRO A 272 -76.30 -48.00 -26.89
CA PRO A 272 -74.80 -48.02 -27.04
C PRO A 272 -74.20 -48.93 -28.20
N GLU A 273 -72.87 -48.84 -28.53
CA GLU A 273 -71.90 -49.84 -29.12
C GLU A 273 -70.52 -49.11 -29.36
N ARG A 274 -69.27 -49.62 -29.59
CA ARG A 274 -68.59 -50.92 -29.97
C ARG A 274 -68.46 -51.15 -31.52
N VAL A 275 -67.51 -51.91 -32.13
CA VAL A 275 -66.36 -52.76 -31.69
C VAL A 275 -65.00 -52.29 -32.35
N ALA A 276 -64.05 -53.15 -32.84
CA ALA A 276 -62.68 -52.73 -33.28
C ALA A 276 -61.84 -53.69 -34.21
N LYS A 277 -60.96 -53.11 -35.09
CA LYS A 277 -59.61 -53.56 -35.61
C LYS A 277 -59.47 -54.92 -36.41
N PRO A 278 -58.32 -55.32 -37.06
CA PRO A 278 -57.08 -54.66 -37.61
C PRO A 278 -56.48 -55.21 -38.98
N ARG A 279 -55.28 -54.71 -39.42
CA ARG A 279 -54.19 -55.34 -40.29
C ARG A 279 -54.41 -55.44 -41.85
N ARG A 280 -53.41 -55.61 -42.78
CA ARG A 280 -51.90 -55.76 -42.79
C ARG A 280 -51.19 -55.49 -44.18
N ASN A 281 -49.86 -55.25 -44.18
CA ASN A 281 -48.79 -55.56 -45.20
C ASN A 281 -48.52 -54.71 -46.51
N SER A 282 -47.38 -54.99 -47.19
CA SER A 282 -46.59 -54.18 -48.19
C SER A 282 -45.78 -55.10 -49.18
N PRO A 283 -44.62 -54.78 -49.87
CA PRO A 283 -43.98 -53.55 -50.44
C PRO A 283 -43.38 -53.71 -51.91
N ARG A 284 -42.65 -52.72 -52.50
CA ARG A 284 -41.60 -52.93 -53.56
C ARG A 284 -40.61 -51.74 -53.77
N GLN A 285 -39.55 -51.90 -54.61
CA GLN A 285 -38.36 -51.01 -54.76
C GLN A 285 -37.98 -50.64 -56.22
N ALA A 286 -37.20 -49.55 -56.42
CA ALA A 286 -36.30 -49.31 -57.59
C ALA A 286 -35.18 -48.25 -57.29
N ARG A 287 -34.15 -48.15 -58.16
CA ARG A 287 -32.99 -47.17 -58.14
C ARG A 287 -33.22 -46.02 -59.19
N LYS A 288 -32.40 -44.98 -59.46
CA LYS A 288 -30.91 -44.86 -59.54
C LYS A 288 -30.39 -43.41 -59.87
N THR A 289 -29.13 -43.09 -59.51
CA THR A 289 -28.18 -42.09 -60.13
C THR A 289 -28.23 -40.57 -59.76
N MET A 290 -27.21 -39.81 -60.24
CA MET A 290 -26.58 -38.59 -59.66
C MET A 290 -25.77 -37.80 -60.75
N VAL A 291 -25.51 -36.47 -60.60
CA VAL A 291 -24.32 -35.66 -61.05
C VAL A 291 -24.51 -34.14 -60.74
N LEU A 292 -23.44 -33.31 -60.82
CA LEU A 292 -23.25 -31.93 -60.28
C LEU A 292 -23.27 -30.77 -61.33
N ASP A 293 -23.56 -29.53 -60.87
CA ASP A 293 -22.92 -28.18 -61.06
C ASP A 293 -22.59 -27.61 -62.50
N PRO A 294 -22.36 -26.27 -62.74
CA PRO A 294 -21.83 -25.21 -61.84
C PRO A 294 -22.36 -23.73 -61.99
N GLU A 295 -21.63 -22.81 -61.33
CA GLU A 295 -21.69 -21.30 -61.29
C GLU A 295 -21.41 -20.56 -62.64
N PRO A 296 -21.47 -19.20 -62.80
CA PRO A 296 -21.13 -18.09 -61.83
C PRO A 296 -22.00 -16.78 -61.86
N ALA A 297 -21.53 -15.71 -61.17
CA ALA A 297 -22.14 -14.35 -61.03
C ALA A 297 -21.80 -13.35 -62.19
N PRO A 298 -22.34 -12.09 -62.28
CA PRO A 298 -22.10 -10.96 -61.34
C PRO A 298 -23.27 -9.92 -61.17
N ALA A 299 -23.01 -8.74 -60.55
CA ALA A 299 -23.94 -7.58 -60.35
C ALA A 299 -23.75 -6.46 -61.44
N PRO A 300 -24.46 -5.29 -61.51
CA PRO A 300 -24.60 -4.27 -60.41
C PRO A 300 -25.83 -3.26 -60.38
N ALA A 301 -25.94 -2.53 -59.25
CA ALA A 301 -26.27 -1.09 -59.03
C ALA A 301 -27.58 -0.34 -59.48
N ARG A 302 -28.19 0.31 -58.45
CA ARG A 302 -28.74 1.70 -58.32
C ARG A 302 -30.03 2.22 -59.00
N ALA A 303 -30.90 2.77 -58.14
CA ALA A 303 -31.79 3.94 -58.33
C ALA A 303 -31.99 4.66 -56.95
N ALA A 304 -32.55 5.88 -56.91
CA ALA A 304 -32.81 6.67 -55.67
C ALA A 304 -33.84 7.82 -55.89
N PHE A 305 -34.44 8.36 -54.81
CA PHE A 305 -35.08 9.68 -54.67
C PHE A 305 -35.45 9.98 -53.19
N ASP A 306 -35.77 11.24 -52.86
CA ASP A 306 -35.69 11.89 -51.52
C ASP A 306 -36.92 12.82 -51.26
N ALA A 307 -37.20 13.49 -50.12
CA ALA A 307 -36.57 13.63 -48.79
C ALA A 307 -37.64 13.47 -47.63
N GLU A 308 -37.95 14.32 -46.62
CA GLU A 308 -37.56 15.69 -46.14
C GLU A 308 -38.00 15.93 -44.65
N ASP A 309 -37.47 16.97 -43.97
CA ASP A 309 -37.44 17.45 -42.55
C ASP A 309 -38.67 17.49 -41.55
N ASP A 310 -38.37 17.93 -40.30
CA ASP A 310 -39.17 18.55 -39.18
C ASP A 310 -39.74 17.76 -37.93
N GLU A 311 -39.73 18.45 -36.78
CA GLU A 311 -40.16 18.09 -35.38
C GLU A 311 -41.29 19.06 -34.86
N PRO A 312 -41.85 19.02 -33.62
CA PRO A 312 -41.86 18.03 -32.50
C PRO A 312 -43.35 17.61 -32.19
N PRO A 313 -44.10 17.90 -31.07
CA PRO A 313 -43.87 18.12 -29.62
C PRO A 313 -44.76 17.24 -28.67
N THR A 314 -44.99 17.64 -27.40
CA THR A 314 -45.63 16.85 -26.30
C THR A 314 -47.00 17.39 -25.80
N VAL A 315 -47.92 16.53 -25.33
CA VAL A 315 -49.19 16.89 -24.63
C VAL A 315 -49.48 15.91 -23.45
N VAL A 316 -50.37 16.28 -22.50
CA VAL A 316 -50.38 15.85 -21.07
C VAL A 316 -51.75 15.34 -20.55
N ALA A 317 -51.73 14.55 -19.45
CA ALA A 317 -52.84 14.20 -18.51
C ALA A 317 -53.95 13.21 -19.00
N PRO A 318 -54.78 12.61 -18.10
CA PRO A 318 -54.89 12.80 -16.63
C PRO A 318 -54.73 11.53 -15.75
N SER A 319 -54.76 11.71 -14.42
CA SER A 319 -54.80 10.66 -13.40
C SER A 319 -56.23 10.38 -12.90
N PRO A 320 -56.62 9.12 -12.62
CA PRO A 320 -57.87 8.77 -11.94
C PRO A 320 -57.67 8.26 -10.50
N ASP A 321 -58.68 8.48 -9.65
CA ASP A 321 -58.68 8.32 -8.19
C ASP A 321 -58.36 6.91 -7.63
N LEU A 322 -57.78 6.86 -6.43
CA LEU A 322 -57.66 5.64 -5.62
C LEU A 322 -58.98 5.30 -4.89
N PRO A 323 -59.33 4.01 -4.69
CA PRO A 323 -60.68 3.62 -4.27
C PRO A 323 -60.92 3.64 -2.75
N GLU A 324 -62.19 3.62 -2.35
CA GLU A 324 -62.69 3.80 -0.96
C GLU A 324 -62.07 2.92 0.14
N TRP A 325 -61.37 1.83 -0.19
CA TRP A 325 -60.68 1.01 0.82
C TRP A 325 -59.41 1.69 1.40
N LEU A 326 -59.02 2.85 0.86
CA LEU A 326 -58.00 3.73 1.43
C LEU A 326 -58.61 4.85 2.32
N ARG A 327 -59.83 4.66 2.84
CA ARG A 327 -60.48 5.53 3.82
C ARG A 327 -60.99 4.68 4.99
N GLY A 328 -60.44 4.87 6.18
CA GLY A 328 -60.73 4.04 7.35
C GLY A 328 -59.80 4.31 8.54
N ASP A 329 -59.92 5.53 9.08
CA ASP A 329 -59.72 5.90 10.48
C ASP A 329 -58.47 5.34 11.20
N VAL A 330 -57.34 6.05 11.08
CA VAL A 330 -56.16 5.94 11.96
C VAL A 330 -55.98 7.24 12.76
N GLU A 331 -57.10 7.74 13.30
CA GLU A 331 -57.19 9.03 14.01
C GLU A 331 -56.82 8.92 15.51
N ALA A 332 -55.79 8.13 15.81
CA ALA A 332 -55.32 7.85 17.17
C ALA A 332 -53.79 7.75 17.27
N ASP A 333 -53.14 7.10 16.29
CA ASP A 333 -51.68 6.84 16.32
C ASP A 333 -50.85 7.96 15.65
N LEU A 334 -51.49 9.00 15.10
CA LEU A 334 -50.82 10.06 14.34
C LEU A 334 -50.38 11.27 15.19
N GLU A 335 -50.97 11.53 16.36
CA GLU A 335 -50.48 12.61 17.25
C GLU A 335 -49.17 12.26 17.99
N GLU A 336 -48.80 10.97 18.06
CA GLU A 336 -47.51 10.56 18.66
C GLU A 336 -46.37 10.61 17.62
N LEU A 337 -46.65 10.28 16.35
CA LEU A 337 -45.68 10.41 15.25
C LEU A 337 -45.49 11.86 14.79
N ALA A 338 -46.52 12.71 14.81
CA ALA A 338 -46.43 14.12 14.40
C ALA A 338 -45.60 15.03 15.31
N ARG A 339 -44.95 14.48 16.35
CA ARG A 339 -43.90 15.17 17.15
C ARG A 339 -42.47 14.75 16.80
N ALA A 340 -42.28 13.73 15.97
CA ALA A 340 -40.95 13.24 15.57
C ALA A 340 -40.41 13.90 14.29
N ASP A 341 -41.28 14.19 13.32
CA ASP A 341 -40.87 14.70 12.00
C ASP A 341 -40.62 16.22 11.95
N SER A 342 -40.91 16.98 13.01
CA SER A 342 -40.76 18.45 13.00
C SER A 342 -39.32 18.98 13.16
N GLU A 343 -38.32 18.09 13.28
CA GLU A 343 -36.91 18.46 13.47
C GLU A 343 -35.96 17.92 12.38
N LEU A 344 -36.46 17.28 11.30
CA LEU A 344 -35.62 16.45 10.41
C LEU A 344 -35.70 16.67 8.88
N GLU A 345 -36.43 17.66 8.35
CA GLU A 345 -36.32 18.05 6.93
C GLU A 345 -35.88 19.52 6.72
N ALA A 346 -34.58 19.72 6.51
CA ALA A 346 -34.00 20.96 5.97
C ALA A 346 -32.63 20.72 5.27
N THR A 347 -32.48 19.63 4.52
CA THR A 347 -31.18 19.19 3.96
C THR A 347 -31.02 19.39 2.45
N GLN A 348 -30.06 20.23 2.05
CA GLN A 348 -29.25 20.08 0.83
C GLN A 348 -28.08 21.10 0.85
N PRO A 349 -26.89 20.79 0.31
CA PRO A 349 -26.31 19.47 0.00
C PRO A 349 -24.91 19.23 0.63
N ALA A 350 -24.51 17.96 0.70
CA ALA A 350 -23.13 17.43 0.74
C ALA A 350 -22.02 18.23 1.49
N ALA A 351 -21.73 17.84 2.72
CA ALA A 351 -20.48 18.12 3.44
C ALA A 351 -20.09 16.93 4.34
N GLY A 352 -18.89 16.97 4.93
CA GLY A 352 -18.14 15.84 5.52
C GLY A 352 -18.83 14.93 6.55
N LEU A 353 -18.26 13.74 6.69
CA LEU A 353 -18.45 12.80 7.81
C LEU A 353 -17.07 12.40 8.37
N PRO A 354 -16.96 12.06 9.67
CA PRO A 354 -16.11 12.88 10.52
C PRO A 354 -14.82 12.21 11.00
N PHE A 355 -13.80 13.03 11.23
CA PHE A 355 -12.78 12.77 12.25
C PHE A 355 -13.30 13.21 13.62
N SER A 356 -12.82 12.58 14.70
CA SER A 356 -13.26 12.90 16.06
C SER A 356 -12.53 14.13 16.62
N GLU A 357 -13.26 15.23 16.80
CA GLU A 357 -12.79 16.36 17.61
C GLU A 357 -12.59 15.92 19.08
N GLN A 358 -11.35 15.86 19.54
CA GLN A 358 -11.02 15.82 20.97
C GLN A 358 -10.42 17.15 21.38
N GLY A 359 -11.31 18.13 21.65
CA GLY A 359 -10.95 19.42 22.24
C GLY A 359 -10.16 20.32 21.30
N SER A 360 -10.85 21.26 20.65
CA SER A 360 -10.18 22.40 20.02
C SER A 360 -9.45 23.22 21.09
N ASP A 361 -8.13 23.32 20.94
CA ASP A 361 -7.33 24.30 21.68
C ASP A 361 -7.76 25.71 21.20
N PRO A 362 -8.09 26.67 22.08
CA PRO A 362 -8.50 28.02 21.69
C PRO A 362 -7.50 28.78 20.79
N ASP A 363 -6.30 28.25 20.57
CA ASP A 363 -5.30 28.79 19.65
C ASP A 363 -5.54 28.43 18.17
N ASP A 364 -6.42 27.49 17.82
CA ASP A 364 -6.60 26.95 16.45
C ASP A 364 -7.50 27.83 15.53
N GLU A 365 -8.33 28.73 16.07
CA GLU A 365 -9.23 29.63 15.30
C GLU A 365 -8.51 30.56 14.30
N LEU A 366 -7.17 30.64 14.34
CA LEU A 366 -6.37 31.55 13.51
C LEU A 366 -6.01 31.04 12.11
N LEU A 367 -6.56 29.89 11.67
CA LEU A 367 -6.25 29.26 10.39
C LEU A 367 -7.43 29.15 9.40
N GLU A 368 -8.65 29.56 9.77
CA GLU A 368 -9.85 29.30 8.95
C GLU A 368 -10.05 30.26 7.75
N ASP A 369 -9.47 31.48 7.81
CA ASP A 369 -9.87 32.61 6.95
C ASP A 369 -8.90 32.85 5.77
N PHE A 370 -8.63 31.82 4.96
CA PHE A 370 -7.65 31.88 3.85
C PHE A 370 -8.17 31.33 2.50
N ASP A 371 -8.21 32.22 1.50
CA ASP A 371 -8.71 31.95 0.14
C ASP A 371 -7.70 31.16 -0.74
N THR A 372 -8.16 30.67 -1.89
CA THR A 372 -7.44 29.70 -2.74
C THR A 372 -6.30 30.34 -3.54
N TYR A 373 -5.07 29.82 -3.43
CA TYR A 373 -3.87 30.32 -4.14
C TYR A 373 -3.14 29.23 -4.94
N GLN A 374 -2.26 29.65 -5.88
CA GLN A 374 -1.24 28.78 -6.45
C GLN A 374 -0.13 28.56 -5.43
N GLY A 375 -0.19 27.45 -4.70
CA GLY A 375 0.78 27.05 -3.69
C GLY A 375 0.29 25.82 -2.92
N VAL A 376 1.04 25.46 -1.89
CA VAL A 376 0.70 24.35 -0.98
C VAL A 376 -0.52 24.73 -0.14
N ASP A 377 -1.45 23.79 0.06
CA ASP A 377 -2.63 24.00 0.92
C ASP A 377 -2.19 24.27 2.40
N PRO A 378 -2.57 25.42 3.00
CA PRO A 378 -2.29 25.71 4.41
C PRO A 378 -2.79 24.64 5.37
N SER A 379 -3.87 23.92 5.04
CA SER A 379 -4.49 22.90 5.89
C SER A 379 -3.61 21.67 6.13
N LEU A 380 -2.54 21.51 5.35
CA LEU A 380 -1.57 20.42 5.49
C LEU A 380 -0.59 20.65 6.65
N PHE A 381 -0.39 21.90 7.09
CA PHE A 381 0.43 22.21 8.27
C PHE A 381 -0.31 21.84 9.56
N ARG A 382 0.34 21.08 10.44
CA ARG A 382 -0.22 20.54 11.69
C ARG A 382 0.67 20.88 12.90
N PRO A 383 0.19 20.71 14.15
CA PRO A 383 0.99 20.94 15.35
C PRO A 383 2.31 20.16 15.39
N ASP A 384 2.33 18.97 14.78
CA ASP A 384 3.39 17.96 14.78
C ASP A 384 4.13 17.80 13.44
N GLY A 385 3.89 18.67 12.44
CA GLY A 385 4.56 18.57 11.14
C GLY A 385 3.73 19.10 9.97
N PHE A 386 3.85 18.46 8.82
CA PHE A 386 3.13 18.76 7.59
C PHE A 386 2.66 17.45 6.94
N TYR A 387 1.36 17.25 6.71
CA TYR A 387 0.81 15.95 6.30
C TYR A 387 -0.37 16.08 5.33
N GLY A 388 -0.46 15.16 4.36
CA GLY A 388 -1.58 15.05 3.43
C GLY A 388 -1.70 13.68 2.77
N ARG A 389 -2.86 13.41 2.16
CA ARG A 389 -3.09 12.16 1.39
C ARG A 389 -2.39 12.24 0.05
N VAL A 390 -1.51 11.28 -0.23
CA VAL A 390 -0.68 11.27 -1.44
C VAL A 390 -1.56 11.18 -2.69
N ASP A 391 -1.14 11.84 -3.78
CA ASP A 391 -1.84 11.97 -5.07
C ASP A 391 -3.22 12.65 -5.03
N LYS A 392 -3.64 13.16 -3.86
CA LYS A 392 -4.93 13.81 -3.65
C LYS A 392 -4.78 15.20 -3.02
N ASP A 393 -4.17 15.25 -1.84
CA ASP A 393 -3.97 16.45 -1.02
C ASP A 393 -2.48 16.81 -0.91
N LEU A 394 -1.58 15.85 -1.17
CA LEU A 394 -0.12 16.03 -1.16
C LEU A 394 0.50 15.47 -2.45
N THR A 395 1.24 16.31 -3.18
CA THR A 395 1.97 15.91 -4.41
C THR A 395 3.47 16.16 -4.30
N VAL A 396 4.24 15.55 -5.21
CA VAL A 396 5.69 15.82 -5.36
C VAL A 396 5.96 17.31 -5.63
N SER A 397 5.06 18.03 -6.30
CA SER A 397 5.22 19.47 -6.55
C SER A 397 5.12 20.28 -5.26
N ASP A 398 4.27 19.86 -4.32
CA ASP A 398 4.15 20.50 -3.01
C ASP A 398 5.41 20.25 -2.18
N MET A 399 5.99 19.05 -2.27
CA MET A 399 7.28 18.74 -1.64
C MET A 399 8.43 19.59 -2.20
N VAL A 400 8.46 19.89 -3.51
CA VAL A 400 9.46 20.83 -4.07
C VAL A 400 9.29 22.24 -3.48
N ILE A 401 8.06 22.74 -3.40
CA ILE A 401 7.75 24.08 -2.86
C ILE A 401 8.11 24.15 -1.37
N LEU A 402 7.66 23.16 -0.59
CA LEU A 402 7.95 23.03 0.83
C LEU A 402 9.46 22.88 1.08
N GLY A 403 10.16 22.08 0.29
CA GLY A 403 11.61 21.90 0.38
C GLY A 403 12.37 23.20 0.16
N GLN A 404 11.92 24.03 -0.79
CA GLN A 404 12.54 25.34 -1.01
C GLN A 404 12.26 26.31 0.16
N ALA A 405 11.06 26.26 0.77
CA ALA A 405 10.76 27.03 1.98
C ALA A 405 11.60 26.59 3.19
N ILE A 406 11.69 25.27 3.44
CA ILE A 406 12.50 24.67 4.52
C ILE A 406 13.97 25.04 4.36
N GLY A 407 14.50 24.93 3.14
CA GLY A 407 15.88 25.30 2.83
C GLY A 407 16.16 26.79 3.00
N SER A 408 15.16 27.65 2.74
CA SER A 408 15.25 29.09 2.99
C SER A 408 15.33 29.41 4.49
N GLU A 409 14.47 28.79 5.30
CA GLU A 409 14.49 28.90 6.76
C GLU A 409 15.81 28.36 7.36
N ALA A 410 16.30 27.22 6.85
CA ALA A 410 17.58 26.64 7.23
C ALA A 410 18.76 27.58 6.92
N ALA A 411 18.78 28.18 5.72
CA ALA A 411 19.82 29.12 5.31
C ALA A 411 19.85 30.40 6.16
N GLU A 412 18.69 30.94 6.54
CA GLU A 412 18.61 32.10 7.44
C GLU A 412 19.05 31.78 8.88
N ARG A 413 18.81 30.56 9.36
CA ARG A 413 19.38 30.04 10.63
C ARG A 413 20.88 29.76 10.54
N GLY A 414 21.48 29.86 9.35
CA GLY A 414 22.89 29.55 9.12
C GLY A 414 23.20 28.05 9.10
N LEU A 415 22.17 27.20 8.99
CA LEU A 415 22.35 25.80 8.61
C LEU A 415 22.78 25.74 7.13
N ARG A 416 23.53 24.71 6.79
CA ARG A 416 24.07 24.48 5.43
C ARG A 416 23.73 23.11 4.87
N ARG A 417 23.35 22.19 5.74
CA ARG A 417 23.03 20.79 5.42
C ARG A 417 21.68 20.40 5.98
N ILE A 418 21.00 19.50 5.30
CA ILE A 418 19.83 18.78 5.82
C ILE A 418 20.08 17.29 5.72
N CYS A 419 20.02 16.60 6.85
CA CYS A 419 19.96 15.14 6.91
C CYS A 419 18.53 14.73 6.60
N LEU A 420 18.33 14.07 5.46
CA LEU A 420 17.02 13.77 4.89
C LEU A 420 16.80 12.25 4.83
N GLY A 421 15.83 11.75 5.61
CA GLY A 421 15.39 10.35 5.59
C GLY A 421 13.93 10.19 5.15
N HIS A 422 13.49 8.94 4.98
CA HIS A 422 12.07 8.59 4.84
C HIS A 422 11.72 7.29 5.58
N ASP A 423 10.44 7.12 5.93
CA ASP A 423 9.93 5.89 6.54
C ASP A 423 9.65 4.78 5.50
N GLY A 424 9.06 3.67 5.95
CA GLY A 424 8.79 2.50 5.10
C GLY A 424 7.65 2.63 4.06
N ARG A 425 7.03 3.81 3.90
CA ARG A 425 5.92 4.02 2.94
C ARG A 425 6.41 4.04 1.51
N GLU A 426 5.62 3.46 0.60
CA GLU A 426 5.94 3.43 -0.85
C GLU A 426 6.07 4.81 -1.50
N SER A 427 5.37 5.82 -0.97
CA SER A 427 5.46 7.21 -1.43
C SER A 427 6.70 7.95 -0.91
N GLY A 428 7.41 7.41 0.09
CA GLY A 428 8.58 8.04 0.71
C GLY A 428 9.68 8.44 -0.27
N PRO A 429 10.16 7.55 -1.17
CA PRO A 429 11.22 7.88 -2.13
C PRO A 429 10.87 9.01 -3.11
N GLU A 430 9.64 9.06 -3.63
CA GLU A 430 9.24 10.07 -4.62
C GLU A 430 9.01 11.45 -3.97
N LEU A 431 8.39 11.46 -2.79
CA LEU A 431 8.23 12.67 -1.99
C LEU A 431 9.59 13.20 -1.49
N LEU A 432 10.53 12.32 -1.13
CA LEU A 432 11.92 12.68 -0.80
C LEU A 432 12.64 13.32 -1.99
N GLU A 433 12.48 12.81 -3.21
CA GLU A 433 13.10 13.40 -4.40
C GLU A 433 12.64 14.85 -4.62
N GLY A 434 11.32 15.09 -4.56
CA GLY A 434 10.76 16.45 -4.65
C GLY A 434 11.28 17.37 -3.54
N LEU A 435 11.28 16.90 -2.29
CA LEU A 435 11.76 17.66 -1.14
C LEU A 435 13.26 17.99 -1.26
N SER A 436 14.07 17.02 -1.69
CA SER A 436 15.51 17.18 -1.95
C SER A 436 15.79 18.17 -3.08
N GLN A 437 14.96 18.20 -4.12
CA GLN A 437 15.09 19.19 -5.20
C GLN A 437 14.83 20.61 -4.68
N GLY A 438 13.76 20.81 -3.90
CA GLY A 438 13.45 22.10 -3.28
C GLY A 438 14.57 22.60 -2.37
N LEU A 439 15.05 21.73 -1.48
CA LEU A 439 16.18 22.00 -0.58
C LEU A 439 17.44 22.42 -1.35
N SER A 440 17.83 21.66 -2.38
CA SER A 440 19.04 21.94 -3.17
C SER A 440 18.97 23.28 -3.91
N VAL A 441 17.78 23.65 -4.43
CA VAL A 441 17.55 24.93 -5.13
C VAL A 441 17.64 26.14 -4.19
N SER A 442 17.36 25.96 -2.90
CA SER A 442 17.58 27.03 -1.90
C SER A 442 19.05 27.38 -1.66
N GLY A 443 19.98 26.46 -2.02
CA GLY A 443 21.41 26.56 -1.71
C GLY A 443 21.86 25.78 -0.47
N VAL A 444 21.03 24.84 0.01
CA VAL A 444 21.32 23.96 1.15
C VAL A 444 21.67 22.57 0.65
N ASP A 445 22.79 22.01 1.13
CA ASP A 445 23.24 20.66 0.78
C ASP A 445 22.33 19.60 1.41
N VAL A 446 22.08 18.50 0.69
CA VAL A 446 21.23 17.40 1.19
C VAL A 446 22.10 16.17 1.48
N ILE A 447 22.03 15.67 2.71
CA ILE A 447 22.60 14.38 3.12
C ILE A 447 21.46 13.36 3.10
N ASP A 448 21.30 12.66 1.98
CA ASP A 448 20.25 11.67 1.75
C ASP A 448 20.59 10.36 2.47
N LEU A 449 19.84 10.08 3.54
CA LEU A 449 19.89 8.86 4.34
C LEU A 449 18.98 7.75 3.78
N GLY A 450 18.01 8.08 2.91
CA GLY A 450 17.01 7.15 2.39
C GLY A 450 16.13 6.55 3.50
N ALA A 451 15.79 5.27 3.34
CA ALA A 451 14.94 4.53 4.27
C ALA A 451 15.66 4.28 5.61
N VAL A 452 15.33 5.06 6.64
CA VAL A 452 15.88 4.95 8.00
C VAL A 452 14.81 5.26 9.04
N PRO A 453 14.88 4.71 10.27
CA PRO A 453 14.03 5.17 11.36
C PRO A 453 14.29 6.65 11.70
N ALA A 454 13.28 7.37 12.18
CA ALA A 454 13.37 8.81 12.48
C ALA A 454 14.52 9.16 13.46
N PRO A 455 14.81 8.38 14.53
CA PRO A 455 15.95 8.66 15.42
C PRO A 455 17.31 8.70 14.71
N VAL A 456 17.48 7.96 13.61
CA VAL A 456 18.74 7.98 12.84
C VAL A 456 18.91 9.30 12.11
N ALA A 457 17.83 9.89 11.59
CA ALA A 457 17.84 11.23 11.00
C ALA A 457 18.10 12.33 12.05
N TRP A 458 17.52 12.19 13.25
CA TRP A 458 17.76 13.08 14.38
C TRP A 458 19.21 13.01 14.88
N PHE A 459 19.76 11.81 15.05
CA PHE A 459 21.15 11.58 15.38
C PHE A 459 22.09 12.17 14.33
N ALA A 460 21.86 11.89 13.04
CA ALA A 460 22.66 12.40 11.93
C ALA A 460 22.71 13.94 11.94
N ALA A 461 21.56 14.59 12.10
CA ALA A 461 21.47 16.04 12.19
C ALA A 461 22.26 16.60 13.38
N MET A 462 22.05 16.08 14.59
CA MET A 462 22.69 16.60 15.80
C MET A 462 24.19 16.27 15.88
N ARG A 463 24.65 15.24 15.15
CA ARG A 463 26.08 14.90 15.02
C ARG A 463 26.83 15.82 14.04
N MET A 464 26.14 16.47 13.11
CA MET A 464 26.75 17.28 12.05
C MET A 464 26.70 18.79 12.32
N GLN A 465 27.83 19.48 12.14
CA GLN A 465 27.88 20.94 12.26
C GLN A 465 27.04 21.63 11.18
N GLN A 466 26.22 22.60 11.58
CA GLN A 466 25.33 23.38 10.70
C GLN A 466 24.35 22.49 9.90
N ALA A 467 23.80 21.46 10.55
CA ALA A 467 22.82 20.55 9.94
C ALA A 467 21.46 20.59 10.65
N GLY A 468 20.39 20.55 9.87
CA GLY A 468 19.04 20.20 10.35
C GLY A 468 18.68 18.76 9.99
N GLY A 469 17.66 18.21 10.64
CA GLY A 469 17.05 16.93 10.30
C GLY A 469 15.69 17.14 9.64
N VAL A 470 15.40 16.35 8.61
CA VAL A 470 14.10 16.30 7.93
C VAL A 470 13.76 14.84 7.64
N MET A 471 12.51 14.45 7.90
CA MET A 471 12.05 13.08 7.79
C MET A 471 10.74 13.04 6.99
N VAL A 472 10.72 12.30 5.88
CA VAL A 472 9.50 12.08 5.09
C VAL A 472 8.73 10.91 5.69
N THR A 473 7.65 11.21 6.40
CA THR A 473 6.83 10.22 7.11
C THR A 473 5.41 10.71 7.32
N GLY A 474 4.46 9.78 7.41
CA GLY A 474 3.12 10.03 7.94
C GLY A 474 3.00 9.81 9.46
N GLY A 475 4.07 9.39 10.15
CA GLY A 475 4.00 8.90 11.52
C GLY A 475 3.13 7.64 11.62
N GLU A 476 2.27 7.58 12.65
CA GLU A 476 1.29 6.50 12.88
C GLU A 476 0.00 6.62 12.02
N ARG A 477 -0.10 7.60 11.11
CA ARG A 477 -1.29 7.82 10.26
C ARG A 477 -1.47 6.72 9.20
N GLU A 478 -2.65 6.63 8.58
CA GLU A 478 -2.97 5.63 7.55
C GLU A 478 -1.93 5.61 6.41
N GLU A 479 -1.76 4.47 5.75
CA GLU A 479 -0.68 4.23 4.77
C GLU A 479 -0.62 5.24 3.62
N ASP A 480 -1.80 5.74 3.19
CA ASP A 480 -1.97 6.72 2.11
C ASP A 480 -1.80 8.19 2.55
N ILE A 481 -1.55 8.45 3.83
CA ILE A 481 -1.12 9.76 4.35
C ILE A 481 0.41 9.76 4.49
N ASN A 482 1.08 10.75 3.92
CA ASN A 482 2.51 10.98 4.14
C ASN A 482 2.75 12.46 4.41
N GLY A 483 3.99 12.86 4.67
CA GLY A 483 4.29 14.18 5.18
C GLY A 483 5.76 14.46 5.42
N VAL A 484 6.02 15.53 6.19
CA VAL A 484 7.36 15.99 6.56
C VAL A 484 7.39 16.38 8.04
N GLU A 485 8.28 15.70 8.76
CA GLU A 485 8.75 16.01 10.11
C GLU A 485 10.07 16.81 10.02
N ILE A 486 10.20 17.90 10.78
CA ILE A 486 11.32 18.87 10.63
C ILE A 486 11.90 19.26 11.99
N VAL A 487 13.20 19.07 12.15
CA VAL A 487 13.95 19.33 13.39
C VAL A 487 15.19 20.17 13.12
N PHE A 488 15.22 21.43 13.59
CA PHE A 488 16.38 22.32 13.54
C PHE A 488 16.90 22.58 14.96
N ASP A 489 18.22 22.62 15.14
CA ASP A 489 18.88 22.95 16.42
C ASP A 489 18.35 22.14 17.64
N GLY A 490 17.98 20.87 17.42
CA GLY A 490 17.43 19.98 18.46
C GLY A 490 15.95 20.19 18.79
N ARG A 491 15.21 20.97 17.98
CA ARG A 491 13.81 21.33 18.17
C ARG A 491 12.95 21.01 16.96
N TRP A 492 11.78 20.45 17.19
CA TRP A 492 10.68 20.49 16.22
C TRP A 492 10.33 21.93 15.86
N LEU A 493 10.11 22.23 14.57
CA LEU A 493 9.65 23.57 14.14
C LEU A 493 8.32 23.93 14.81
N GLY A 494 8.28 25.06 15.53
CA GLY A 494 7.12 25.51 16.29
C GLY A 494 6.05 26.22 15.45
N ARG A 495 5.07 26.80 16.15
CA ARG A 495 3.97 27.59 15.54
C ARG A 495 4.49 28.79 14.74
N GLU A 496 5.54 29.45 15.21
CA GLU A 496 6.14 30.59 14.51
C GLU A 496 6.88 30.13 13.25
N GLU A 497 7.71 29.09 13.34
CA GLU A 497 8.42 28.52 12.19
C GLU A 497 7.49 28.00 11.09
N ARG A 498 6.44 27.26 11.44
CA ARG A 498 5.48 26.74 10.44
C ARG A 498 4.74 27.89 9.75
N ARG A 499 4.46 29.00 10.45
CA ARG A 499 3.93 30.22 9.81
C ARG A 499 4.97 30.89 8.93
N ASN A 500 6.24 30.98 9.34
CA ASN A 500 7.31 31.52 8.49
C ASN A 500 7.46 30.70 7.20
N LEU A 501 7.39 29.36 7.26
CA LEU A 501 7.37 28.51 6.06
C LEU A 501 6.16 28.80 5.17
N LEU A 502 4.97 28.90 5.75
CA LEU A 502 3.73 29.20 5.01
C LEU A 502 3.76 30.59 4.34
N ASP A 503 4.26 31.60 5.04
CA ASP A 503 4.35 32.96 4.53
C ASP A 503 5.45 33.08 3.45
N ARG A 504 6.59 32.36 3.58
CA ARG A 504 7.57 32.20 2.48
C ARG A 504 6.92 31.59 1.24
N ILE A 505 6.10 30.54 1.39
CA ILE A 505 5.40 29.88 0.29
C ILE A 505 4.41 30.84 -0.40
N ARG A 506 3.63 31.58 0.39
CA ARG A 506 2.64 32.57 -0.09
C ARG A 506 3.29 33.75 -0.81
N ASN A 507 4.35 34.31 -0.25
CA ASN A 507 5.04 35.49 -0.79
C ASN A 507 6.06 35.15 -1.89
N GLN A 508 6.39 33.85 -2.06
CA GLN A 508 7.49 33.34 -2.89
C GLN A 508 8.87 33.86 -2.44
N GLU A 509 9.02 34.08 -1.12
CA GLU A 509 10.22 34.63 -0.47
C GLU A 509 11.24 33.52 -0.18
N TYR A 510 11.76 32.95 -1.27
CA TYR A 510 12.72 31.84 -1.24
C TYR A 510 14.18 32.31 -1.35
N ALA A 511 15.05 31.63 -0.62
CA ALA A 511 16.47 31.58 -0.92
C ALA A 511 16.70 30.89 -2.28
N THR A 512 17.84 31.20 -2.91
CA THR A 512 18.28 30.58 -4.16
C THR A 512 19.78 30.31 -4.13
N GLY A 513 20.17 29.14 -4.63
CA GLY A 513 21.55 28.68 -4.70
C GLY A 513 21.68 27.37 -5.47
N ALA A 514 22.71 26.60 -5.14
CA ALA A 514 22.91 25.25 -5.64
C ALA A 514 23.62 24.42 -4.57
N GLY A 515 22.83 23.76 -3.72
CA GLY A 515 23.33 22.74 -2.79
C GLY A 515 23.58 21.41 -3.49
N GLU A 516 24.48 20.60 -2.94
CA GLU A 516 24.78 19.25 -3.45
C GLU A 516 23.98 18.19 -2.67
N ARG A 517 23.31 17.27 -3.38
CA ARG A 517 22.77 16.05 -2.78
C ARG A 517 23.86 14.97 -2.75
N THR A 518 24.21 14.53 -1.57
CA THR A 518 25.17 13.45 -1.32
C THR A 518 24.49 12.32 -0.53
N ARG A 519 24.97 11.09 -0.69
CA ARG A 519 24.47 9.93 0.06
C ARG A 519 25.12 9.88 1.43
N GLY A 520 24.32 9.83 2.49
CA GLY A 520 24.77 9.53 3.85
C GLY A 520 24.57 8.06 4.21
N ASP A 521 25.43 7.56 5.10
CA ASP A 521 25.17 6.35 5.89
C ASP A 521 25.58 6.65 7.33
N GLU A 522 24.58 6.66 8.21
CA GLU A 522 24.72 6.99 9.63
C GLU A 522 24.26 5.84 10.53
N LEU A 523 23.80 4.72 9.96
CA LEU A 523 23.29 3.57 10.70
C LEU A 523 24.40 2.91 11.53
N ALA A 524 25.59 2.76 10.93
CA ALA A 524 26.78 2.28 11.63
C ALA A 524 27.21 3.24 12.76
N SER A 525 27.31 4.55 12.47
CA SER A 525 27.66 5.59 13.46
C SER A 525 26.69 5.62 14.65
N TYR A 526 25.39 5.51 14.37
CA TYR A 526 24.32 5.44 15.36
C TYR A 526 24.49 4.21 16.26
N GLY A 527 24.63 3.02 15.66
CA GLY A 527 24.80 1.76 16.39
C GLY A 527 26.09 1.70 17.22
N GLU A 528 27.22 2.13 16.67
CA GLU A 528 28.50 2.19 17.39
C GLU A 528 28.41 3.12 18.61
N GLN A 529 27.78 4.29 18.49
CA GLN A 529 27.67 5.22 19.61
C GLN A 529 26.66 4.71 20.66
N LEU A 530 25.58 4.03 20.25
CA LEU A 530 24.60 3.47 21.17
C LEU A 530 25.17 2.27 21.97
N ALA A 531 25.88 1.36 21.29
CA ALA A 531 26.58 0.24 21.92
C ALA A 531 27.77 0.69 22.79
N ALA A 532 28.40 1.84 22.46
CA ALA A 532 29.42 2.44 23.31
C ALA A 532 28.84 2.97 24.63
N ASN A 533 27.66 3.59 24.59
CA ASN A 533 26.97 4.15 25.76
C ASN A 533 26.37 3.06 26.67
N HIS A 534 25.67 2.07 26.10
CA HIS A 534 24.83 1.14 26.86
C HIS A 534 25.36 -0.29 26.84
N ARG A 535 26.27 -0.60 27.76
CA ARG A 535 26.88 -1.95 27.87
C ARG A 535 26.14 -2.84 28.86
N LEU A 536 25.62 -3.97 28.38
CA LEU A 536 24.99 -4.98 29.21
C LEU A 536 26.04 -5.69 30.10
N GLN A 537 25.72 -5.90 31.38
CA GLN A 537 26.57 -6.63 32.33
C GLN A 537 26.38 -8.16 32.26
N ARG A 538 25.27 -8.60 31.66
CA ARG A 538 24.88 -9.98 31.38
C ARG A 538 24.03 -10.01 30.11
N PRO A 539 24.09 -11.06 29.28
CA PRO A 539 23.18 -11.20 28.15
C PRO A 539 21.72 -11.26 28.64
N LEU A 540 20.82 -10.73 27.82
CA LEU A 540 19.38 -10.80 27.97
C LEU A 540 18.78 -11.38 26.69
N ARG A 541 17.74 -12.21 26.81
CA ARG A 541 16.95 -12.65 25.66
C ARG A 541 15.76 -11.73 25.45
N VAL A 542 15.62 -11.20 24.25
CA VAL A 542 14.64 -10.13 23.97
C VAL A 542 13.88 -10.43 22.68
N VAL A 543 12.55 -10.39 22.73
CA VAL A 543 11.73 -10.32 21.51
C VAL A 543 11.65 -8.87 21.06
N LEU A 544 11.98 -8.61 19.80
CA LEU A 544 11.90 -7.27 19.19
C LEU A 544 10.79 -7.24 18.13
N ASP A 545 9.65 -6.65 18.47
CA ASP A 545 8.60 -6.32 17.51
C ASP A 545 8.95 -5.01 16.79
N CYS A 546 9.51 -5.15 15.59
CA CYS A 546 10.00 -4.03 14.81
C CYS A 546 8.88 -3.19 14.17
N GLY A 547 7.67 -3.73 13.98
CA GLY A 547 6.54 -3.01 13.40
C GLY A 547 6.60 -2.69 11.91
N ASN A 548 7.80 -2.62 11.31
CA ASN A 548 8.02 -2.54 9.87
C ASN A 548 9.46 -2.93 9.48
N ALA A 549 9.70 -3.03 8.16
CA ALA A 549 10.98 -3.35 7.55
C ALA A 549 12.09 -2.31 7.79
N VAL A 550 11.76 -1.02 8.01
CA VAL A 550 12.75 0.04 8.22
C VAL A 550 13.36 -0.06 9.62
N ASN A 551 12.54 -0.34 10.63
CA ASN A 551 13.00 -0.74 11.96
C ASN A 551 13.64 -2.14 11.91
N GLY A 552 13.07 -3.09 11.16
CA GLY A 552 13.56 -4.46 11.02
C GLY A 552 14.94 -4.58 10.38
N ALA A 553 15.31 -3.64 9.50
CA ALA A 553 16.64 -3.55 8.91
C ALA A 553 17.73 -3.06 9.88
N LEU A 554 17.36 -2.41 11.00
CA LEU A 554 18.29 -1.86 11.98
C LEU A 554 18.24 -2.62 13.32
N ALA A 555 17.07 -2.66 13.97
CA ALA A 555 16.94 -3.01 15.38
C ALA A 555 17.51 -4.41 15.72
N PRO A 556 17.25 -5.50 14.97
CA PRO A 556 17.80 -6.81 15.30
C PRO A 556 19.33 -6.82 15.32
N ALA A 557 19.96 -6.36 14.23
CA ALA A 557 21.42 -6.30 14.11
C ALA A 557 22.06 -5.33 15.13
N LEU A 558 21.37 -4.22 15.43
CA LEU A 558 21.77 -3.26 16.47
C LEU A 558 21.86 -3.93 17.84
N PHE A 559 20.79 -4.58 18.30
CA PHE A 559 20.79 -5.21 19.62
C PHE A 559 21.65 -6.49 19.66
N GLU A 560 21.73 -7.27 18.59
CA GLU A 560 22.69 -8.39 18.48
C GLU A 560 24.14 -7.92 18.66
N SER A 561 24.51 -6.74 18.14
CA SER A 561 25.84 -6.14 18.34
C SER A 561 26.13 -5.66 19.77
N MET A 562 25.12 -5.68 20.64
CA MET A 562 25.18 -5.31 22.06
C MET A 562 25.12 -6.54 23.00
N ASP A 563 25.44 -7.74 22.49
CA ASP A 563 25.36 -9.03 23.21
C ASP A 563 23.93 -9.40 23.70
N VAL A 564 22.89 -8.96 22.99
CA VAL A 564 21.48 -9.36 23.21
C VAL A 564 21.13 -10.62 22.40
N ASP A 565 20.46 -11.60 23.03
CA ASP A 565 19.92 -12.79 22.36
C ASP A 565 18.55 -12.44 21.74
N VAL A 566 18.57 -11.94 20.51
CA VAL A 566 17.43 -11.32 19.82
C VAL A 566 16.51 -12.36 19.15
N ILE A 567 15.20 -12.13 19.27
CA ILE A 567 14.15 -12.80 18.51
C ILE A 567 13.33 -11.74 17.76
N GLY A 568 13.50 -11.65 16.45
CA GLY A 568 12.76 -10.70 15.62
C GLY A 568 11.29 -11.10 15.42
N LEU A 569 10.39 -10.16 15.68
CA LEU A 569 8.96 -10.17 15.32
C LEU A 569 8.70 -8.97 14.39
N ASN A 570 7.90 -9.15 13.33
CA ASN A 570 7.62 -8.10 12.33
C ASN A 570 8.88 -7.43 11.73
N ALA A 571 9.97 -8.19 11.63
CA ALA A 571 11.33 -7.71 11.32
C ALA A 571 11.86 -8.17 9.95
N ASP A 572 11.01 -8.68 9.06
CA ASP A 572 11.39 -9.05 7.70
C ASP A 572 11.56 -7.78 6.84
N ALA A 573 12.51 -7.78 5.92
CA ALA A 573 12.77 -6.65 5.02
C ALA A 573 11.61 -6.36 4.05
N GLU A 574 10.62 -7.26 3.96
CA GLU A 574 9.37 -7.04 3.22
C GLU A 574 8.15 -6.77 4.15
N THR A 575 8.31 -6.72 5.48
CA THR A 575 7.20 -6.38 6.41
C THR A 575 6.83 -4.91 6.29
N ARG A 576 5.72 -4.61 5.62
CA ARG A 576 5.20 -3.24 5.55
C ARG A 576 4.44 -2.87 6.83
N ALA A 577 4.40 -1.57 7.11
CA ALA A 577 3.71 -1.03 8.29
C ALA A 577 2.18 -1.18 8.25
N ASP A 578 1.56 -1.26 7.07
CA ASP A 578 0.13 -1.54 6.89
C ASP A 578 -0.25 -3.02 7.12
N GLN A 579 0.74 -3.91 7.20
CA GLN A 579 0.55 -5.35 7.44
C GLN A 579 0.63 -5.72 8.92
N VAL A 580 1.05 -4.78 9.78
CA VAL A 580 1.17 -4.97 11.23
C VAL A 580 0.03 -4.21 11.91
N ALA A 581 -0.57 -4.81 12.94
CA ALA A 581 -1.59 -4.13 13.73
C ALA A 581 -1.02 -2.85 14.41
N ALA A 582 -1.88 -1.86 14.67
CA ALA A 582 -1.45 -0.57 15.21
C ALA A 582 -0.60 -0.71 16.48
N PHE A 583 0.35 0.20 16.69
CA PHE A 583 1.26 0.18 17.86
C PHE A 583 0.53 0.16 19.21
N ASP A 584 -0.69 0.70 19.27
CA ASP A 584 -1.51 0.70 20.46
C ASP A 584 -2.41 -0.54 20.67
N SER A 585 -2.52 -1.41 19.66
CA SER A 585 -3.47 -2.53 19.64
C SER A 585 -3.15 -3.66 20.63
N GLU A 586 -4.21 -4.23 21.23
CA GLU A 586 -4.13 -5.43 22.08
C GLU A 586 -3.64 -6.66 21.29
N GLU A 587 -3.95 -6.74 19.99
CA GLU A 587 -3.48 -7.81 19.09
C GLU A 587 -1.94 -7.83 19.02
N ARG A 588 -1.31 -6.68 18.76
CA ARG A 588 0.15 -6.56 18.72
C ARG A 588 0.80 -6.83 20.08
N ALA A 589 0.19 -6.35 21.16
CA ALA A 589 0.63 -6.66 22.52
C ALA A 589 0.52 -8.16 22.86
N GLN A 590 -0.51 -8.84 22.35
CA GLN A 590 -0.75 -10.27 22.52
C GLN A 590 0.24 -11.13 21.71
N ASP A 591 0.58 -10.74 20.48
CA ASP A 591 1.57 -11.46 19.67
C ASP A 591 3.00 -11.33 20.23
N LEU A 592 3.39 -10.12 20.68
CA LEU A 592 4.66 -9.92 21.37
C LEU A 592 4.73 -10.77 22.66
N LYS A 593 3.66 -10.77 23.46
CA LYS A 593 3.51 -11.65 24.63
C LYS A 593 3.67 -13.13 24.26
N LEU A 594 2.96 -13.60 23.24
CA LEU A 594 3.03 -15.00 22.81
C LEU A 594 4.45 -15.39 22.38
N CYS A 595 5.20 -14.48 21.76
CA CYS A 595 6.60 -14.71 21.44
C CYS A 595 7.48 -14.79 22.70
N VAL A 596 7.33 -13.85 23.65
CA VAL A 596 8.08 -13.85 24.92
C VAL A 596 7.85 -15.16 25.69
N ASP A 597 6.58 -15.58 25.81
CA ASP A 597 6.18 -16.80 26.50
C ASP A 597 6.73 -18.07 25.79
N ASN A 598 6.63 -18.16 24.46
CA ASN A 598 7.03 -19.35 23.70
C ASN A 598 8.55 -19.53 23.57
N PHE A 599 9.32 -18.45 23.48
CA PHE A 599 10.79 -18.50 23.35
C PHE A 599 11.52 -18.40 24.70
N ALA A 600 10.77 -18.22 25.80
CA ALA A 600 11.28 -17.96 27.15
C ALA A 600 12.28 -16.78 27.16
N ALA A 601 11.85 -15.66 26.60
CA ALA A 601 12.61 -14.40 26.64
C ALA A 601 12.50 -13.74 28.02
N ASP A 602 13.48 -12.90 28.38
CA ASP A 602 13.45 -12.11 29.62
C ASP A 602 12.40 -10.99 29.54
N LEU A 603 12.18 -10.44 28.34
CA LEU A 603 11.19 -9.42 28.02
C LEU A 603 10.94 -9.31 26.50
N GLY A 604 9.90 -8.59 26.12
CA GLY A 604 9.61 -8.17 24.76
C GLY A 604 9.55 -6.65 24.64
N LEU A 605 10.05 -6.11 23.53
CA LEU A 605 10.04 -4.70 23.19
C LEU A 605 9.30 -4.50 21.86
N ALA A 606 8.43 -3.48 21.77
CA ALA A 606 7.78 -3.08 20.52
C ALA A 606 8.08 -1.62 20.18
N PHE A 607 8.25 -1.36 18.89
CA PHE A 607 8.52 -0.04 18.32
C PHE A 607 7.35 0.43 17.42
N ASP A 608 7.05 1.73 17.41
CA ASP A 608 6.10 2.32 16.46
C ASP A 608 6.69 2.39 15.03
N ARG A 609 5.92 2.84 14.03
CA ARG A 609 6.36 2.89 12.63
C ARG A 609 7.60 3.77 12.41
N THR A 610 7.85 4.75 13.28
CA THR A 610 8.99 5.69 13.16
C THR A 610 10.23 5.28 13.97
N GLY A 611 10.08 4.41 14.98
CA GLY A 611 11.12 4.10 15.96
C GLY A 611 11.25 5.13 17.09
N SER A 612 10.26 6.00 17.28
CA SER A 612 10.25 7.05 18.30
C SER A 612 9.61 6.65 19.64
N ARG A 613 8.77 5.61 19.66
CA ARG A 613 7.99 5.15 20.83
C ARG A 613 8.34 3.71 21.21
N LEU A 614 8.49 3.45 22.51
CA LEU A 614 8.80 2.14 23.07
C LEU A 614 7.63 1.58 23.90
N ARG A 615 7.30 0.31 23.67
CA ARG A 615 6.45 -0.51 24.57
C ARG A 615 7.24 -1.71 25.09
N VAL A 616 6.93 -2.13 26.31
CA VAL A 616 7.63 -3.22 27.01
C VAL A 616 6.60 -4.23 27.54
N VAL A 617 6.86 -5.52 27.33
CA VAL A 617 6.05 -6.65 27.80
C VAL A 617 6.95 -7.60 28.60
N VAL A 618 6.46 -8.09 29.73
CA VAL A 618 7.18 -9.05 30.61
C VAL A 618 6.57 -10.46 30.57
N PRO A 619 7.32 -11.54 30.91
CA PRO A 619 6.90 -12.95 30.86
C PRO A 619 5.65 -13.41 31.65
N GLU A 620 4.94 -12.53 32.35
CA GLU A 620 3.57 -12.77 32.83
C GLU A 620 2.51 -12.27 31.82
N GLY A 621 2.97 -11.78 30.68
CA GLY A 621 2.20 -11.30 29.56
C GLY A 621 1.34 -10.10 29.91
N LYS A 622 1.95 -9.08 30.50
CA LYS A 622 1.36 -7.75 30.74
C LYS A 622 2.27 -6.70 30.10
N ALA A 623 1.68 -5.69 29.48
CA ALA A 623 2.39 -4.46 29.18
C ALA A 623 2.84 -3.80 30.49
N VAL A 624 4.05 -3.25 30.50
CA VAL A 624 4.57 -2.48 31.63
C VAL A 624 3.87 -1.12 31.66
N ASP A 625 3.38 -0.71 32.84
CA ASP A 625 2.87 0.65 33.07
C ASP A 625 3.92 1.69 32.64
N PRO A 626 3.60 2.62 31.70
CA PRO A 626 4.52 3.67 31.27
C PRO A 626 5.12 4.46 32.43
N ALA A 627 4.36 4.67 33.53
CA ALA A 627 4.84 5.35 34.72
C ALA A 627 5.76 4.50 35.62
N ARG A 628 5.93 3.19 35.36
CA ARG A 628 6.95 2.34 36.00
C ARG A 628 8.24 2.35 35.20
N LEU A 629 8.14 2.16 33.88
CA LEU A 629 9.27 2.30 32.96
C LEU A 629 9.91 3.68 33.12
N SER A 630 9.10 4.73 33.09
CA SER A 630 9.52 6.12 33.29
C SER A 630 10.19 6.36 34.66
N ALA A 631 9.70 5.74 35.74
CA ALA A 631 10.29 5.88 37.06
C ALA A 631 11.63 5.15 37.18
N LEU A 632 11.78 3.97 36.57
CA LEU A 632 13.04 3.22 36.52
C LEU A 632 14.12 4.00 35.77
N LEU A 633 13.79 4.55 34.59
CA LEU A 633 14.72 5.35 33.78
C LEU A 633 15.06 6.69 34.46
N ALA A 634 14.10 7.38 35.07
CA ALA A 634 14.37 8.61 35.82
C ALA A 634 15.23 8.36 37.07
N GLY A 635 15.07 7.22 37.75
CA GLY A 635 15.90 6.80 38.88
C GLY A 635 17.36 6.53 38.49
N ASP A 636 17.59 5.75 37.43
CA ASP A 636 18.95 5.49 36.92
C ASP A 636 19.68 6.79 36.52
N LEU A 637 18.96 7.73 35.89
CA LEU A 637 19.51 9.04 35.55
C LEU A 637 19.86 9.87 36.81
N ALA A 638 19.13 9.70 37.92
CA ALA A 638 19.40 10.36 39.20
C ALA A 638 20.56 9.73 39.99
N GLU A 639 20.97 8.48 39.69
CA GLU A 639 22.25 7.94 40.19
C GLU A 639 23.46 8.57 39.48
N GLN A 640 23.25 9.10 38.26
CA GLN A 640 24.29 9.66 37.38
C GLN A 640 24.35 11.20 37.42
N THR A 641 23.24 11.86 37.76
CA THR A 641 23.05 13.32 37.74
C THR A 641 22.46 13.80 39.06
N GLU A 642 22.93 14.90 39.62
CA GLU A 642 22.36 15.50 40.84
C GLU A 642 21.03 16.22 40.51
N GLU A 643 19.92 15.80 41.14
CA GLU A 643 18.56 16.35 40.99
C GLU A 643 18.11 16.62 39.52
N PRO A 644 18.12 15.62 38.61
CA PRO A 644 17.82 15.86 37.21
C PRO A 644 16.36 16.30 37.02
N ALA A 645 16.17 17.32 36.17
CA ALA A 645 14.85 17.74 35.73
C ALA A 645 14.29 16.76 34.68
N VAL A 646 13.07 16.27 34.92
CA VAL A 646 12.34 15.32 34.08
C VAL A 646 11.01 15.95 33.68
N VAL A 647 10.80 16.17 32.38
CA VAL A 647 9.52 16.66 31.85
C VAL A 647 8.64 15.47 31.48
N ALA A 648 7.35 15.54 31.80
CA ALA A 648 6.38 14.57 31.33
C ALA A 648 4.99 15.16 31.11
N ASP A 649 4.13 14.47 30.35
CA ASP A 649 2.72 14.83 30.23
C ASP A 649 2.04 14.90 31.60
N ALA A 650 1.00 15.71 31.75
CA ALA A 650 0.35 15.95 33.04
C ALA A 650 -0.10 14.67 33.79
N GLY A 651 -0.51 13.62 33.08
CA GLY A 651 -0.95 12.35 33.67
C GLY A 651 0.22 11.50 34.15
N LEU A 652 1.27 11.39 33.35
CA LEU A 652 2.51 10.70 33.69
C LEU A 652 3.28 11.45 34.78
N ALA A 653 3.38 12.78 34.70
CA ALA A 653 4.02 13.64 35.69
C ALA A 653 3.35 13.50 37.08
N ALA A 654 2.02 13.41 37.15
CA ALA A 654 1.33 13.17 38.41
C ALA A 654 1.69 11.79 39.02
N GLN A 655 1.80 10.75 38.19
CA GLN A 655 2.18 9.42 38.65
C GLN A 655 3.66 9.33 39.04
N LEU A 656 4.57 10.00 38.31
CA LEU A 656 5.98 10.10 38.65
C LEU A 656 6.19 10.88 39.95
N THR A 657 5.49 12.01 40.14
CA THR A 657 5.55 12.79 41.38
C THR A 657 5.10 11.98 42.61
N ALA A 658 4.17 11.04 42.43
CA ALA A 658 3.73 10.13 43.48
C ALA A 658 4.69 8.95 43.75
N ARG A 659 5.73 8.76 42.92
CA ARG A 659 6.70 7.65 42.98
C ARG A 659 8.13 8.13 43.27
N ALA A 660 8.49 9.36 42.89
CA ALA A 660 9.83 9.92 43.05
C ALA A 660 10.17 10.15 44.54
N ALA A 661 11.25 9.52 45.03
CA ALA A 661 11.69 9.63 46.42
C ALA A 661 12.54 10.90 46.70
N ALA A 662 12.18 12.01 46.03
CA ALA A 662 12.97 13.25 45.89
C ALA A 662 14.31 13.10 45.14
N GLU A 663 14.46 12.04 44.34
CA GLU A 663 15.67 11.76 43.55
C GLU A 663 15.78 12.63 42.28
N PHE A 664 14.65 13.04 41.70
CA PHE A 664 14.57 13.84 40.47
C PHE A 664 13.42 14.85 40.50
N GLN A 665 13.57 15.98 39.81
CA GLN A 665 12.53 17.01 39.72
C GLN A 665 11.55 16.71 38.59
N VAL A 666 10.32 16.31 38.92
CA VAL A 666 9.25 16.14 37.93
C VAL A 666 8.65 17.49 37.55
N ILE A 667 8.48 17.70 36.23
CA ILE A 667 7.96 18.92 35.62
C ILE A 667 6.83 18.53 34.66
N ALA A 668 5.60 18.98 34.93
CA ALA A 668 4.48 18.74 34.03
C ALA A 668 4.55 19.63 32.77
N ALA A 669 4.20 19.04 31.63
CA ALA A 669 3.84 19.73 30.39
C ALA A 669 2.47 19.22 29.91
N ASP A 670 1.79 20.04 29.12
CA ASP A 670 0.52 19.73 28.47
C ASP A 670 0.75 19.57 26.96
N GLY A 671 -0.09 18.77 26.30
CA GLY A 671 0.07 18.41 24.88
C GLY A 671 0.67 17.00 24.69
N ASP A 672 1.20 16.76 23.50
CA ASP A 672 1.71 15.47 23.03
C ASP A 672 3.22 15.28 23.27
N ALA A 673 3.81 14.23 22.68
CA ALA A 673 5.24 13.95 22.74
C ALA A 673 6.12 15.06 22.10
N VAL A 674 5.61 15.83 21.14
CA VAL A 674 6.31 16.98 20.53
C VAL A 674 6.30 18.17 21.51
N ALA A 675 5.16 18.45 22.14
CA ALA A 675 5.04 19.48 23.17
C ALA A 675 5.90 19.15 24.42
N VAL A 676 5.93 17.88 24.84
CA VAL A 676 6.85 17.40 25.89
C VAL A 676 8.32 17.61 25.48
N GLN A 677 8.71 17.29 24.25
CA GLN A 677 10.09 17.50 23.77
C GLN A 677 10.47 18.98 23.73
N GLN A 678 9.59 19.85 23.22
CA GLN A 678 9.83 21.30 23.22
C GLN A 678 9.97 21.82 24.66
N ALA A 679 9.14 21.34 25.59
CA ALA A 679 9.25 21.66 27.00
C ALA A 679 10.52 21.10 27.68
N VAL A 680 11.09 19.97 27.24
CA VAL A 680 12.43 19.53 27.66
C VAL A 680 13.48 20.56 27.28
N HIS A 681 13.51 20.97 26.00
CA HIS A 681 14.53 21.91 25.53
C HIS A 681 14.36 23.29 26.18
N ASP A 682 13.16 23.86 26.22
CA ASP A 682 12.93 25.22 26.76
C ASP A 682 13.15 25.33 28.27
N ARG A 683 13.02 24.21 29.01
CA ARG A 683 13.25 24.16 30.45
C ARG A 683 14.65 23.64 30.82
N GLY A 684 15.46 23.25 29.82
CA GLY A 684 16.80 22.70 30.02
C GLY A 684 16.81 21.37 30.79
N ALA A 685 15.76 20.56 30.60
CA ALA A 685 15.60 19.30 31.32
C ALA A 685 16.51 18.19 30.77
N ALA A 686 16.85 17.22 31.62
CA ALA A 686 17.74 16.11 31.26
C ALA A 686 16.99 14.97 30.52
N LEU A 687 15.68 14.86 30.72
CA LEU A 687 14.85 13.75 30.22
C LEU A 687 13.42 14.21 29.95
N GLY A 688 12.84 13.77 28.84
CA GLY A 688 11.41 13.84 28.56
C GLY A 688 10.79 12.46 28.42
N LEU A 689 9.58 12.30 28.96
CA LEU A 689 8.83 11.04 29.01
C LEU A 689 7.36 11.33 28.69
N HIS A 690 6.75 10.57 27.78
CA HIS A 690 5.34 10.72 27.43
C HIS A 690 4.61 9.37 27.48
N SER A 691 3.36 9.36 27.93
CA SER A 691 2.61 8.16 28.30
C SER A 691 2.27 7.20 27.15
N ASP A 692 2.44 7.61 25.89
CA ASP A 692 2.35 6.72 24.73
C ASP A 692 3.62 5.89 24.46
N GLY A 693 4.72 6.14 25.18
CA GLY A 693 5.99 5.43 25.05
C GLY A 693 7.13 6.25 24.44
N ALA A 694 6.92 7.52 24.07
CA ALA A 694 8.03 8.38 23.63
C ALA A 694 8.97 8.74 24.81
N VAL A 695 10.28 8.60 24.59
CA VAL A 695 11.34 8.87 25.56
C VAL A 695 12.46 9.65 24.88
N CYS A 696 12.88 10.77 25.45
CA CYS A 696 13.96 11.62 24.92
C CYS A 696 14.97 11.99 26.03
N ARG A 697 16.16 11.37 26.00
CA ARG A 697 17.27 11.71 26.91
C ARG A 697 18.08 12.87 26.31
N ALA A 698 18.21 13.97 27.04
CA ALA A 698 18.80 15.23 26.57
C ALA A 698 20.11 15.61 27.31
N SER A 699 20.44 14.88 28.39
CA SER A 699 21.70 15.04 29.14
C SER A 699 22.96 14.74 28.31
N ASP A 700 22.89 13.73 27.45
CA ASP A 700 24.04 13.03 26.85
C ASP A 700 23.67 12.27 25.55
N TRP A 701 22.44 12.44 25.06
CA TRP A 701 21.98 11.99 23.74
C TRP A 701 21.33 13.16 22.98
N HIS A 702 20.67 12.93 21.85
CA HIS A 702 20.19 13.98 20.96
C HIS A 702 18.88 14.70 21.39
N GLY A 703 18.34 14.42 22.58
CA GLY A 703 17.22 15.19 23.14
C GLY A 703 15.88 15.12 22.39
N LEU A 704 15.70 14.15 21.49
CA LEU A 704 14.47 13.90 20.72
C LEU A 704 14.01 12.46 20.96
N PRO A 705 12.75 12.10 20.65
CA PRO A 705 12.23 10.75 20.86
C PRO A 705 13.08 9.68 20.13
N ASP A 706 13.55 8.69 20.88
CA ASP A 706 14.35 7.57 20.37
C ASP A 706 14.06 6.29 21.16
N ALA A 707 13.29 5.38 20.55
CA ALA A 707 12.90 4.13 21.19
C ALA A 707 14.02 3.08 21.22
N PHE A 708 14.95 3.08 20.27
CA PHE A 708 16.08 2.15 20.33
C PHE A 708 17.07 2.58 21.39
N HIS A 709 17.30 3.89 21.56
CA HIS A 709 18.06 4.41 22.70
C HIS A 709 17.37 4.07 24.03
N ALA A 710 16.05 4.30 24.14
CA ALA A 710 15.31 3.96 25.35
C ALA A 710 15.38 2.45 25.66
N ALA A 711 15.33 1.59 24.64
CA ALA A 711 15.48 0.14 24.76
C ALA A 711 16.90 -0.26 25.16
N ALA A 712 17.94 0.28 24.52
CA ALA A 712 19.34 0.04 24.84
C ALA A 712 19.65 0.41 26.30
N TRP A 713 19.20 1.58 26.72
CA TRP A 713 19.32 2.06 28.09
C TRP A 713 18.59 1.16 29.08
N LEU A 714 17.32 0.83 28.80
CA LEU A 714 16.53 -0.09 29.62
C LEU A 714 17.21 -1.46 29.77
N LEU A 715 17.74 -2.03 28.69
CA LEU A 715 18.44 -3.32 28.72
C LEU A 715 19.74 -3.25 29.53
N ALA A 716 20.48 -2.15 29.49
CA ALA A 716 21.66 -1.95 30.34
C ALA A 716 21.29 -1.89 31.84
N VAL A 717 20.23 -1.15 32.20
CA VAL A 717 19.72 -1.08 33.58
C VAL A 717 19.24 -2.44 34.07
N LEU A 718 18.45 -3.15 33.27
CA LEU A 718 17.94 -4.49 33.61
C LEU A 718 19.05 -5.55 33.66
N ALA A 719 20.11 -5.42 32.87
CA ALA A 719 21.28 -6.29 32.94
C ALA A 719 22.13 -6.03 34.20
N ALA A 720 22.17 -4.79 34.70
CA ALA A 720 22.83 -4.44 35.96
C ALA A 720 22.04 -4.91 37.20
N ASP A 721 20.71 -4.96 37.14
CA ASP A 721 19.89 -5.52 38.22
C ASP A 721 20.10 -7.04 38.35
N ALA A 722 20.24 -7.50 39.59
CA ALA A 722 20.36 -8.91 39.96
C ALA A 722 19.00 -9.64 39.98
N ARG A 723 17.88 -8.91 39.96
CA ARG A 723 16.52 -9.44 39.84
C ARG A 723 16.21 -9.83 38.38
N PRO A 724 15.29 -10.78 38.13
CA PRO A 724 14.78 -11.02 36.78
C PRO A 724 14.03 -9.76 36.28
N PRO A 725 14.07 -9.44 34.97
CA PRO A 725 13.43 -8.22 34.45
C PRO A 725 11.93 -8.08 34.76
N SER A 726 11.18 -9.19 34.83
CA SER A 726 9.78 -9.11 35.26
C SER A 726 9.61 -8.64 36.70
N GLU A 727 10.53 -8.95 37.61
CA GLU A 727 10.49 -8.46 38.99
C GLU A 727 10.90 -6.99 39.08
N ALA A 728 11.97 -6.59 38.37
CA ALA A 728 12.41 -5.20 38.31
C ALA A 728 11.32 -4.26 37.76
N LEU A 729 10.60 -4.69 36.71
CA LEU A 729 9.54 -3.92 36.06
C LEU A 729 8.16 -4.06 36.74
N SER A 730 7.89 -5.17 37.44
CA SER A 730 6.66 -5.35 38.22
C SER A 730 6.72 -4.74 39.62
N GLY A 731 7.90 -4.38 40.10
CA GLY A 731 8.08 -3.59 41.31
C GLY A 731 7.62 -4.31 42.58
N SER A 732 8.23 -5.45 42.89
CA SER A 732 8.11 -6.19 44.17
C SER A 732 8.68 -5.43 45.39
N GLY A 733 8.74 -4.09 45.32
CA GLY A 733 9.15 -3.18 46.40
C GLY A 733 8.09 -3.01 47.49
N GLU A 734 7.27 -4.02 47.78
CA GLU A 734 6.58 -4.05 49.07
C GLU A 734 7.66 -4.14 50.15
N THR A 735 7.81 -3.05 50.92
CA THR A 735 8.69 -3.07 52.08
C THR A 735 8.24 -4.19 53.01
N GLY A 736 9.09 -5.21 53.14
CA GLY A 736 8.82 -6.38 53.97
C GLY A 736 8.65 -5.96 55.42
N ASN A 737 7.41 -5.63 55.80
CA ASN A 737 7.06 -5.05 57.08
C ASN A 737 7.03 -6.17 58.13
N GLY A 738 8.23 -6.65 58.43
CA GLY A 738 8.53 -7.77 59.31
C GLY A 738 8.13 -7.47 60.74
N THR A 739 6.84 -7.62 61.02
CA THR A 739 6.27 -7.69 62.36
C THR A 739 6.61 -9.05 62.98
N GLU A 740 7.91 -9.34 63.11
CA GLU A 740 8.40 -10.40 64.00
C GLU A 740 7.91 -10.09 65.42
N SER A 741 7.35 -11.11 66.07
CA SER A 741 6.78 -10.94 67.42
C SER A 741 7.86 -11.02 68.50
N ALA A 742 7.94 -9.96 69.31
CA ALA A 742 8.65 -9.92 70.58
C ALA A 742 7.92 -8.99 71.57
#